data_AF-A0A813Z6P1-F1
#
_entry.id   AF-A0A813Z6P1-F1
#
_cell.length_a   1.000
_cell.length_b   1.000
_cell.length_c   1.000
_cell.angle_alpha   90.00
_cell.angle_beta   90.00
_cell.angle_gamma   90.00
#
_symmetry.space_group_name_H-M   'P 1'
#
loop_
_entity.id
_entity.type
_entity.pdbx_description
1 polymer ?
#
loop_
_entity_poly.entity_id
_entity_poly.type
_entity_poly.pdbx_seq_one_letter_code
_entity_poly.pdbx_strand_id
1 'polypeptide(L)'
;MCHVEKNVSLRKLNTYGINAVARYLIRVNNEEDLIKIFNDPYLTNIDQKLILGGGSNLLFVDEYFNGLIIYMCIKGITNLMNNEENKKVILRVGAGEKWMDLITYTIQHKYNGLEYLVGIPGTVGGAPIQNISAYGVELSNVFLECQVFDIQNKRFVIFDKHACDFAYRTSIFKRKNNNNDRMRYIITYVTFELSKSLSESVDLQSKNIIKDIIQRRSFKLPDPWLHVGNAGSFFVNPIITNDQYQKIKQQEQNDIPHYLLSNNKIKLIAGWLIEQCNWKGKSLRTAGTWPSHANILINKGSNHGYDLWTLAKEIRTSVEKRFDIRLEPEVNIIRIFRPNITSSKLIIRKTHLWQNENKTKTIHIPSDKNVCVHLLFAAISLKQKVSFKDGFFDNICHDVTRILQWIDEYNIADLYFHNHQLLKIIPNDHKLTDLTSASFSRASIDIAGHTLLKYGIVSCVKLGGCQFTDRPIDLHLNLLVALGGHSDDGETFYLKKNWNNCNDEFEFDCRTKNGISSVGLTIHALLSCCALPSHIQCKLTYVALEISVQTVITLASQYRPMIVNDSERIIIFEKNHLYSKHDLVLEHVPIDQIYLFTMCSFAAMLQFKLIIDNFEYDQCITEYLKSFISITIDDTNQNAIVDGRTSFIHNHNDTHKLICDIYPNGLPTDISPILTALFIARNISFELIDHIYDKRNTQCKEFTKFGYEIITNGNQILYDRNKHNTEPCKDLFAHDIRSGVAVLLLALYHVNTNQWNKNDEIIIHQYEQIQRGYGNLLHQKLIEFGFDIQFIQE
;
A
#
# COMPACT_ATOMS: atom_id res chain seq x y z
N MET A 1 31.59 11.24 7.91
CA MET A 1 30.34 10.48 7.70
C MET A 1 29.43 10.72 8.89
N CYS A 2 28.11 10.77 8.68
CA CYS A 2 27.16 10.71 9.81
C CYS A 2 27.13 9.29 10.39
N HIS A 3 26.90 9.16 11.69
CA HIS A 3 26.67 7.86 12.31
C HIS A 3 25.26 7.37 11.98
N VAL A 4 25.15 6.29 11.20
CA VAL A 4 23.87 5.69 10.80
C VAL A 4 23.61 4.46 11.66
N GLU A 5 22.67 4.56 12.59
CA GLU A 5 22.17 3.41 13.33
C GLU A 5 21.24 2.59 12.41
N LYS A 6 21.31 1.25 12.48
CA LYS A 6 20.51 0.33 11.66
C LYS A 6 19.55 -0.49 12.54
N ASN A 7 18.36 -0.80 12.00
CA ASN A 7 17.34 -1.64 12.67
C ASN A 7 17.02 -1.18 14.12
N VAL A 8 16.77 0.12 14.29
CA VAL A 8 16.61 0.75 15.61
C VAL A 8 15.18 0.59 16.11
N SER A 9 15.01 0.06 17.33
CA SER A 9 13.71 0.04 18.00
C SER A 9 13.25 1.47 18.32
N LEU A 10 12.07 1.81 17.82
CA LEU A 10 11.40 3.10 18.01
C LEU A 10 10.53 3.11 19.27
N ARG A 11 10.48 2.01 20.04
CA ARG A 11 9.59 1.84 21.21
C ARG A 11 9.76 2.92 22.28
N LYS A 12 11.00 3.37 22.51
CA LYS A 12 11.33 4.47 23.44
C LYS A 12 11.30 5.85 22.77
N LEU A 13 11.00 5.92 21.48
CA LEU A 13 10.98 7.13 20.64
C LEU A 13 9.56 7.46 20.12
N ASN A 14 8.51 6.81 20.66
CA ASN A 14 7.11 7.17 20.42
C ASN A 14 6.30 7.06 21.72
N THR A 15 5.41 8.02 21.99
CA THR A 15 4.65 8.08 23.25
C THR A 15 3.56 7.03 23.39
N TYR A 16 3.20 6.34 22.30
CA TYR A 16 2.33 5.16 22.37
C TYR A 16 3.07 3.91 22.88
N GLY A 17 4.40 3.89 22.89
CA GLY A 17 5.19 2.72 23.27
C GLY A 17 5.09 1.56 22.27
N ILE A 18 4.72 1.82 21.01
CA ILE A 18 4.61 0.80 19.94
C ILE A 18 6.00 0.25 19.61
N ASN A 19 6.11 -1.06 19.46
CA ASN A 19 7.35 -1.76 19.16
C ASN A 19 7.68 -1.76 17.66
N ALA A 20 7.75 -0.57 17.07
CA ALA A 20 8.21 -0.40 15.69
C ALA A 20 9.75 -0.38 15.61
N VAL A 21 10.29 -0.72 14.44
CA VAL A 21 11.73 -0.73 14.11
C VAL A 21 11.97 0.11 12.85
N ALA A 22 12.95 1.01 12.88
CA ALA A 22 13.41 1.74 11.69
C ALA A 22 14.61 1.06 11.04
N ARG A 23 14.61 0.96 9.70
CA ARG A 23 15.77 0.48 8.93
C ARG A 23 17.01 1.33 9.20
N TYR A 24 16.88 2.66 9.14
CA TYR A 24 17.95 3.60 9.47
C TYR A 24 17.48 4.68 10.43
N LEU A 25 18.36 5.10 11.35
CA LEU A 25 18.20 6.29 12.18
C LEU A 25 19.51 7.08 12.21
N ILE A 26 19.41 8.39 12.02
CA ILE A 26 20.51 9.34 12.19
C ILE A 26 20.10 10.40 13.21
N ARG A 27 21.00 10.72 14.14
CA ARG A 27 20.81 11.78 15.14
C ARG A 27 21.41 13.08 14.61
N VAL A 28 20.62 14.14 14.60
CA VAL A 28 21.02 15.49 14.18
C VAL A 28 21.33 16.30 15.42
N ASN A 29 22.61 16.42 15.78
CA ASN A 29 23.06 17.12 16.98
C ASN A 29 23.41 18.58 16.70
N ASN A 30 23.75 18.90 15.46
CA ASN A 30 24.10 20.24 14.97
C ASN A 30 23.61 20.43 13.52
N GLU A 31 23.77 21.64 12.98
CA GLU A 31 23.33 22.00 11.64
C GLU A 31 24.15 21.34 10.51
N GLU A 32 25.43 21.02 10.74
CA GLU A 32 26.26 20.32 9.74
C GLU A 32 25.77 18.89 9.50
N ASP A 33 25.17 18.24 10.49
CA ASP A 33 24.63 16.88 10.33
C ASP A 33 23.54 16.84 9.24
N LEU A 34 22.72 17.91 9.12
CA LEU A 34 21.75 18.03 8.02
C LEU A 34 22.44 18.21 6.66
N ILE A 35 23.45 19.08 6.58
CA ILE A 35 24.25 19.26 5.35
C ILE A 35 24.85 17.92 4.91
N LYS A 36 25.40 17.15 5.85
CA LYS A 36 26.00 15.83 5.60
C LYS A 36 24.96 14.80 5.14
N ILE A 37 23.78 14.74 5.79
CA ILE A 37 22.68 13.83 5.38
C ILE A 37 22.21 14.12 3.95
N PHE A 38 21.97 15.39 3.61
CA PHE A 38 21.38 15.77 2.32
C PHE A 38 22.40 16.00 1.21
N ASN A 39 23.70 15.85 1.48
CA ASN A 39 24.75 15.74 0.46
C ASN A 39 25.22 14.29 0.23
N ASP A 40 24.80 13.34 1.07
CA ASP A 40 25.04 11.91 0.85
C ASP A 40 24.03 11.35 -0.17
N PRO A 41 24.46 10.86 -1.35
CA PRO A 41 23.53 10.34 -2.37
C PRO A 41 22.76 9.10 -1.90
N TYR A 42 23.37 8.23 -1.09
CA TYR A 42 22.72 7.03 -0.58
C TYR A 42 21.58 7.38 0.37
N LEU A 43 21.81 8.30 1.30
CA LEU A 43 20.78 8.78 2.24
C LEU A 43 19.71 9.62 1.52
N THR A 44 20.10 10.38 0.49
CA THR A 44 19.17 11.17 -0.32
C THR A 44 18.23 10.29 -1.12
N ASN A 45 18.69 9.14 -1.64
CA ASN A 45 17.89 8.21 -2.44
C ASN A 45 16.94 7.29 -1.63
N ILE A 46 16.88 7.41 -0.30
CA ILE A 46 15.90 6.66 0.51
C ILE A 46 14.53 7.37 0.42
N ASP A 47 13.56 6.77 -0.28
CA ASP A 47 12.23 7.39 -0.52
C ASP A 47 11.51 7.80 0.78
N GLN A 48 11.44 6.89 1.76
CA GLN A 48 10.76 7.13 3.03
C GLN A 48 11.71 7.82 4.02
N LYS A 49 11.48 9.11 4.29
CA LYS A 49 12.17 9.89 5.34
C LYS A 49 11.15 10.44 6.35
N LEU A 50 11.48 10.40 7.64
CA LEU A 50 10.64 10.92 8.72
C LEU A 50 11.49 11.71 9.73
N ILE A 51 11.18 12.99 9.91
CA ILE A 51 11.74 13.80 11.00
C ILE A 51 11.07 13.40 12.30
N LEU A 52 11.87 13.05 13.32
CA LEU A 52 11.39 12.61 14.62
C LEU A 52 11.90 13.53 15.73
N GLY A 53 10.97 14.27 16.34
CA GLY A 53 11.20 14.95 17.62
C GLY A 53 10.90 14.00 18.80
N GLY A 54 10.16 14.46 19.80
CA GLY A 54 9.80 13.64 20.98
C GLY A 54 8.78 12.51 20.76
N GLY A 55 8.44 12.17 19.51
CA GLY A 55 7.53 11.05 19.19
C GLY A 55 6.10 11.16 19.74
N SER A 56 5.65 12.36 20.09
CA SER A 56 4.43 12.60 20.87
C SER A 56 3.15 12.86 20.09
N ASN A 57 3.23 12.97 18.76
CA ASN A 57 2.10 13.20 17.87
C ASN A 57 2.18 12.31 16.61
N LEU A 58 2.50 11.03 16.80
CA LEU A 58 2.54 10.05 15.72
C LEU A 58 2.04 8.68 16.18
N LEU A 59 1.66 7.84 15.22
CA LEU A 59 1.35 6.43 15.40
C LEU A 59 2.06 5.65 14.29
N PHE A 60 3.05 4.83 14.65
CA PHE A 60 3.53 3.76 13.77
C PHE A 60 2.49 2.66 13.73
N VAL A 61 1.82 2.46 12.60
CA VAL A 61 0.82 1.40 12.45
C VAL A 61 1.52 0.06 12.22
N ASP A 62 2.46 0.04 11.27
CA ASP A 62 3.27 -1.13 10.92
C ASP A 62 4.51 -1.24 11.82
N GLU A 63 4.99 -2.47 12.03
CA GLU A 63 6.15 -2.76 12.89
C GLU A 63 7.50 -2.40 12.26
N TYR A 64 7.59 -2.28 10.94
CA TYR A 64 8.85 -1.96 10.24
C TYR A 64 8.73 -0.71 9.36
N PHE A 65 9.46 0.34 9.74
CA PHE A 65 9.64 1.54 8.94
C PHE A 65 10.88 1.37 8.04
N ASN A 66 10.65 0.96 6.79
CA ASN A 66 11.69 0.76 5.77
C ASN A 66 12.17 2.12 5.19
N GLY A 67 12.71 2.96 6.05
CA GLY A 67 13.11 4.33 5.71
C GLY A 67 14.17 4.89 6.67
N LEU A 68 14.43 6.19 6.52
CA LEU A 68 15.36 6.95 7.33
C LEU A 68 14.63 7.81 8.37
N ILE A 69 14.85 7.53 9.65
CA ILE A 69 14.49 8.42 10.75
C ILE A 69 15.58 9.48 10.91
N ILE A 70 15.18 10.75 10.82
CA ILE A 70 16.03 11.90 11.13
C ILE A 70 15.64 12.38 12.52
N TYR A 71 16.36 11.91 13.55
CA TYR A 71 16.05 12.17 14.95
C TYR A 71 16.67 13.49 15.42
N MET A 72 15.83 14.47 15.75
CA MET A 72 16.26 15.83 16.04
C MET A 72 16.80 15.98 17.46
N CYS A 73 18.10 16.27 17.57
CA CYS A 73 18.87 16.38 18.82
C CYS A 73 19.58 17.73 19.00
N ILE A 74 19.29 18.75 18.18
CA ILE A 74 19.87 20.09 18.34
C ILE A 74 19.38 20.72 19.65
N LYS A 75 20.32 20.97 20.57
CA LYS A 75 20.07 21.48 21.93
C LYS A 75 20.52 22.94 22.10
N GLY A 76 20.21 23.52 23.26
CA GLY A 76 20.65 24.84 23.70
C GLY A 76 19.53 25.87 23.78
N ILE A 77 19.60 26.72 24.80
CA ILE A 77 18.76 27.92 24.98
C ILE A 77 19.71 29.11 25.01
N THR A 78 19.54 30.04 24.07
CA THR A 78 20.35 31.26 23.95
C THR A 78 19.46 32.47 24.15
N ASN A 79 19.80 33.32 25.12
CA ASN A 79 19.16 34.63 25.27
C ASN A 79 19.81 35.60 24.25
N LEU A 80 19.05 36.00 23.23
CA LEU A 80 19.50 36.93 22.19
C LEU A 80 19.34 38.40 22.60
N MET A 81 18.37 38.70 23.47
CA MET A 81 18.11 40.04 23.97
C MET A 81 17.36 39.97 25.30
N ASN A 82 17.88 40.66 26.31
CA ASN A 82 17.19 40.94 27.57
C ASN A 82 17.13 42.46 27.75
N ASN A 83 16.01 43.08 27.37
CA ASN A 83 15.83 44.53 27.49
C ASN A 83 15.11 44.84 28.81
N GLU A 84 15.84 45.42 29.78
CA GLU A 84 15.30 45.78 31.11
C GLU A 84 14.23 46.89 31.04
N GLU A 85 14.32 47.82 30.08
CA GLU A 85 13.38 48.95 29.95
C GLU A 85 12.02 48.50 29.42
N ASN A 86 12.02 47.81 28.28
CA ASN A 86 10.82 47.30 27.61
C ASN A 86 10.38 45.92 28.11
N LYS A 87 11.14 45.31 29.03
CA LYS A 87 10.87 44.01 29.68
C LYS A 87 10.66 42.84 28.70
N LYS A 88 11.21 42.97 27.49
CA LYS A 88 11.20 41.94 26.44
C LYS A 88 12.41 41.04 26.56
N VAL A 89 12.17 39.74 26.36
CA VAL A 89 13.20 38.70 26.37
C VAL A 89 13.06 37.88 25.08
N ILE A 90 14.14 37.78 24.31
CA ILE A 90 14.18 37.00 23.07
C ILE A 90 15.02 35.75 23.31
N LEU A 91 14.40 34.57 23.24
CA LEU A 91 15.07 33.27 23.44
C LEU A 91 15.10 32.47 22.13
N ARG A 92 16.29 32.14 21.63
CA ARG A 92 16.49 31.15 20.55
C ARG A 92 16.79 29.78 21.16
N VAL A 93 16.03 28.78 20.75
CA VAL A 93 16.01 27.45 21.38
C VAL A 93 16.16 26.35 20.34
N GLY A 94 17.03 25.37 20.61
CA GLY A 94 17.28 24.24 19.72
C GLY A 94 16.05 23.34 19.53
N ALA A 95 15.83 22.87 18.31
CA ALA A 95 14.65 22.09 17.92
C ALA A 95 14.50 20.74 18.64
N GLY A 96 15.60 20.18 19.16
CA GLY A 96 15.65 18.98 19.98
C GLY A 96 15.42 19.23 21.48
N GLU A 97 15.21 20.49 21.92
CA GLU A 97 14.86 20.74 23.31
C GLU A 97 13.50 20.18 23.68
N LYS A 98 13.36 19.58 24.87
CA LYS A 98 12.04 19.10 25.31
C LYS A 98 11.19 20.30 25.69
N TRP A 99 9.91 20.26 25.33
CA TRP A 99 9.00 21.37 25.58
C TRP A 99 8.87 21.72 27.09
N MET A 100 8.81 20.69 27.94
CA MET A 100 8.72 20.87 29.40
C MET A 100 10.01 21.40 30.03
N ASP A 101 11.17 21.09 29.45
CA ASP A 101 12.46 21.58 29.95
C ASP A 101 12.57 23.09 29.66
N LEU A 102 12.12 23.54 28.48
CA LEU A 102 12.00 24.98 28.14
C LEU A 102 11.03 25.72 29.09
N ILE A 103 9.86 25.15 29.38
CA ILE A 103 8.92 25.79 30.33
C ILE A 103 9.51 25.86 31.75
N THR A 104 10.24 24.83 32.17
CA THR A 104 10.94 24.85 33.47
C THR A 104 11.99 25.97 33.51
N TYR A 105 12.75 26.14 32.43
CA TYR A 105 13.71 27.23 32.27
C TYR A 105 13.03 28.61 32.34
N THR A 106 11.91 28.83 31.63
CA THR A 106 11.22 30.13 31.68
C THR A 106 10.66 30.46 33.07
N ILE A 107 10.17 29.46 33.82
CA ILE A 107 9.76 29.66 35.23
C ILE A 107 10.95 30.08 36.10
N GLN A 108 12.08 29.37 35.99
CA GLN A 108 13.29 29.65 36.78
C GLN A 108 13.82 31.07 36.54
N HIS A 109 13.76 31.54 35.29
CA HIS A 109 14.22 32.87 34.89
C HIS A 109 13.12 33.97 34.95
N LYS A 110 11.91 33.64 35.43
CA LYS A 110 10.76 34.56 35.53
C LYS A 110 10.35 35.20 34.19
N TYR A 111 10.30 34.38 33.14
CA TYR A 111 9.82 34.74 31.81
C TYR A 111 8.40 34.19 31.58
N ASN A 112 7.46 35.04 31.17
CA ASN A 112 6.05 34.72 30.89
C ASN A 112 5.75 34.73 29.39
N GLY A 113 4.72 33.97 29.02
CA GLY A 113 4.21 33.76 27.65
C GLY A 113 4.00 32.28 27.31
N LEU A 114 4.55 31.34 28.09
CA LEU A 114 4.47 29.88 27.84
C LEU A 114 3.66 29.10 28.89
N GLU A 115 3.26 29.73 29.99
CA GLU A 115 2.56 29.12 31.12
C GLU A 115 1.29 28.33 30.72
N TYR A 116 0.53 28.83 29.73
CA TYR A 116 -0.68 28.16 29.23
C TYR A 116 -0.40 26.93 28.35
N LEU A 117 0.83 26.75 27.88
CA LEU A 117 1.26 25.63 27.04
C LEU A 117 1.94 24.51 27.85
N VAL A 118 1.86 24.55 29.19
CA VAL A 118 2.47 23.55 30.07
C VAL A 118 1.78 22.18 29.99
N GLY A 119 2.57 21.13 30.16
CA GLY A 119 2.15 19.73 30.08
C GLY A 119 1.93 19.20 28.65
N ILE A 120 2.36 19.93 27.61
CA ILE A 120 2.38 19.44 26.23
C ILE A 120 3.66 18.59 26.02
N PRO A 121 3.55 17.32 25.60
CA PRO A 121 4.71 16.47 25.34
C PRO A 121 5.32 16.74 23.97
N GLY A 122 6.64 16.60 23.85
CA GLY A 122 7.36 16.72 22.58
C GLY A 122 8.61 17.59 22.68
N THR A 123 9.07 18.06 21.53
CA THR A 123 10.22 18.96 21.42
C THR A 123 9.85 20.32 20.83
N VAL A 124 10.69 21.32 21.08
CA VAL A 124 10.53 22.70 20.62
C VAL A 124 10.40 22.79 19.10
N GLY A 125 11.16 22.01 18.33
CA GLY A 125 11.03 21.94 16.87
C GLY A 125 9.71 21.32 16.39
N GLY A 126 9.06 20.48 17.21
CA GLY A 126 7.74 19.94 16.92
C GLY A 126 6.59 20.92 17.17
N ALA A 127 6.82 21.97 17.98
CA ALA A 127 5.79 22.91 18.39
C ALA A 127 5.22 23.75 17.22
N PRO A 128 6.03 24.35 16.31
CA PRO A 128 5.51 25.11 15.18
C PRO A 128 4.75 24.26 14.16
N ILE A 129 5.14 23.00 13.96
CA ILE A 129 4.59 22.10 12.91
C ILE A 129 3.05 22.10 12.92
N GLN A 130 2.44 22.08 14.11
CA GLN A 130 0.99 22.11 14.26
C GLN A 130 0.46 23.29 15.08
N ASN A 131 1.24 24.37 15.23
CA ASN A 131 0.89 25.54 16.04
C ASN A 131 0.25 25.11 17.39
N ILE A 132 1.05 24.47 18.25
CA ILE A 132 0.54 23.85 19.49
C ILE A 132 -0.27 24.88 20.29
N SER A 133 -1.44 24.47 20.77
CA SER A 133 -2.31 25.36 21.55
C SER A 133 -3.07 24.63 22.65
N ALA A 134 -3.19 25.30 23.79
CA ALA A 134 -3.90 24.83 24.97
C ALA A 134 -4.45 26.05 25.74
N TYR A 135 -5.59 25.86 26.42
CA TYR A 135 -6.22 26.88 27.28
C TYR A 135 -6.45 28.26 26.62
N GLY A 136 -6.65 28.30 25.30
CA GLY A 136 -6.89 29.53 24.53
C GLY A 136 -5.63 30.25 24.02
N VAL A 137 -4.43 29.76 24.36
CA VAL A 137 -3.16 30.30 23.88
C VAL A 137 -2.57 29.37 22.82
N GLU A 138 -2.07 29.94 21.73
CA GLU A 138 -1.36 29.23 20.67
C GLU A 138 0.11 29.64 20.62
N LEU A 139 0.99 28.76 20.14
CA LEU A 139 2.42 29.04 20.00
C LEU A 139 2.69 30.33 19.21
N SER A 140 1.88 30.58 18.17
CA SER A 140 1.96 31.77 17.33
C SER A 140 1.80 33.09 18.09
N ASN A 141 1.33 33.09 19.35
CA ASN A 141 1.22 34.29 20.18
C ASN A 141 2.58 34.80 20.72
N VAL A 142 3.57 33.90 20.85
CA VAL A 142 4.92 34.20 21.37
C VAL A 142 6.05 33.79 20.43
N PHE A 143 5.71 33.16 19.31
CA PHE A 143 6.64 32.85 18.23
C PHE A 143 7.08 34.14 17.51
N LEU A 144 8.39 34.34 17.41
CA LEU A 144 8.99 35.39 16.60
C LEU A 144 9.36 34.85 15.20
N GLU A 145 10.21 33.82 15.18
CA GLU A 145 10.75 33.21 13.96
C GLU A 145 11.24 31.77 14.23
N CYS A 146 11.51 31.00 13.19
CA CYS A 146 12.30 29.76 13.29
C CYS A 146 13.33 29.66 12.17
N GLN A 147 14.44 28.99 12.46
CA GLN A 147 15.42 28.60 11.45
C GLN A 147 15.05 27.21 10.93
N VAL A 148 15.00 27.08 9.61
CA VAL A 148 14.72 25.83 8.92
C VAL A 148 15.78 25.51 7.88
N PHE A 149 16.11 24.23 7.74
CA PHE A 149 16.82 23.70 6.59
C PHE A 149 15.81 23.39 5.48
N ASP A 150 15.92 24.05 4.34
CA ASP A 150 15.16 23.74 3.13
C ASP A 150 15.89 22.64 2.37
N ILE A 151 15.36 21.41 2.41
CA ILE A 151 15.95 20.22 1.78
C ILE A 151 16.10 20.41 0.27
N GLN A 152 15.12 21.05 -0.38
CA GLN A 152 15.11 21.23 -1.83
C GLN A 152 16.27 22.12 -2.28
N ASN A 153 16.54 23.18 -1.52
CA ASN A 153 17.59 24.17 -1.81
C ASN A 153 18.90 23.93 -1.02
N LYS A 154 18.96 22.85 -0.23
CA LYS A 154 20.06 22.46 0.67
C LYS A 154 20.67 23.61 1.50
N ARG A 155 19.82 24.51 2.00
CA ARG A 155 20.26 25.74 2.69
C ARG A 155 19.39 26.06 3.90
N PHE A 156 19.96 26.78 4.85
CA PHE A 156 19.20 27.35 5.97
C PHE A 156 18.49 28.64 5.54
N VAL A 157 17.27 28.82 6.03
CA VAL A 157 16.46 30.03 5.88
C VAL A 157 15.72 30.33 7.19
N ILE A 158 15.40 31.60 7.43
CA ILE A 158 14.59 32.04 8.56
C ILE A 158 13.15 32.20 8.10
N PHE A 159 12.20 31.64 8.85
CA PHE A 159 10.76 31.79 8.65
C PHE A 159 10.19 32.60 9.81
N ASP A 160 9.69 33.80 9.50
CA ASP A 160 8.92 34.59 10.47
C ASP A 160 7.50 33.99 10.66
N LYS A 161 6.70 34.64 11.51
CA LYS A 161 5.31 34.25 11.77
C LYS A 161 4.41 34.22 10.51
N HIS A 162 4.67 35.07 9.52
CA HIS A 162 3.91 35.13 8.28
C HIS A 162 4.31 33.97 7.34
N ALA A 163 5.61 33.72 7.16
CA ALA A 163 6.14 32.61 6.37
C ALA A 163 5.73 31.23 6.92
N CYS A 164 5.57 31.10 8.23
CA CYS A 164 5.03 29.89 8.85
C CYS A 164 3.54 29.62 8.53
N ASP A 165 2.77 30.67 8.20
CA ASP A 165 1.34 30.64 7.86
C ASP A 165 0.54 29.73 8.84
N PHE A 166 0.60 30.11 10.12
CA PHE A 166 -0.03 29.36 11.21
C PHE A 166 -1.56 29.45 11.17
N ALA A 167 -2.22 28.32 11.41
CA ALA A 167 -3.66 28.27 11.66
C ALA A 167 -3.97 27.20 12.72
N TYR A 168 -5.25 26.96 12.99
CA TYR A 168 -5.67 25.97 13.98
C TYR A 168 -5.11 24.57 13.63
N ARG A 169 -4.25 24.04 14.51
CA ARG A 169 -3.60 22.72 14.37
C ARG A 169 -2.75 22.49 13.12
N THR A 170 -2.31 23.56 12.43
CA THR A 170 -1.56 23.46 11.17
C THR A 170 -0.63 24.65 10.90
N SER A 171 0.30 24.43 9.98
CA SER A 171 1.32 25.39 9.50
C SER A 171 1.79 24.98 8.10
N ILE A 172 2.66 25.78 7.48
CA ILE A 172 3.29 25.44 6.19
C ILE A 172 4.11 24.13 6.27
N PHE A 173 4.56 23.75 7.47
CA PHE A 173 5.32 22.52 7.71
C PHE A 173 4.45 21.26 7.78
N LYS A 174 3.11 21.40 7.91
CA LYS A 174 2.15 20.28 7.99
C LYS A 174 1.23 20.18 6.78
N ARG A 175 0.95 21.31 6.10
CA ARG A 175 0.18 21.33 4.85
C ARG A 175 0.98 20.64 3.73
N LYS A 176 0.26 20.00 2.80
CA LYS A 176 0.84 19.53 1.55
C LYS A 176 1.05 20.72 0.63
N ASN A 177 2.28 20.93 0.14
CA ASN A 177 2.51 21.78 -1.03
C ASN A 177 2.05 21.07 -2.31
N ASN A 178 1.95 21.80 -3.43
CA ASN A 178 1.45 21.29 -4.71
C ASN A 178 2.16 20.01 -5.22
N ASN A 179 3.38 19.74 -4.75
CA ASN A 179 4.17 18.55 -5.10
C ASN A 179 4.01 17.38 -4.07
N ASN A 180 2.97 17.38 -3.24
CA ASN A 180 2.71 16.40 -2.16
C ASN A 180 3.77 16.29 -1.04
N ASP A 181 4.88 17.02 -1.12
CA ASP A 181 6.01 16.92 -0.20
C ASP A 181 5.71 17.45 1.21
N ARG A 182 5.50 16.52 2.16
CA ARG A 182 5.34 16.80 3.61
C ARG A 182 6.66 17.07 4.34
N MET A 183 7.79 17.03 3.64
CA MET A 183 9.12 16.92 4.25
C MET A 183 10.09 18.07 3.92
N ARG A 184 9.71 19.06 3.09
CA ARG A 184 10.66 20.05 2.53
C ARG A 184 11.49 20.82 3.57
N TYR A 185 10.93 21.14 4.73
CA TYR A 185 11.56 22.01 5.73
C TYR A 185 11.82 21.28 7.05
N ILE A 186 13.04 21.40 7.59
CA ILE A 186 13.43 20.84 8.90
C ILE A 186 13.76 21.99 9.86
N ILE A 187 12.97 22.18 10.91
CA ILE A 187 13.23 23.20 11.93
C ILE A 187 14.48 22.80 12.75
N THR A 188 15.46 23.71 12.85
CA THR A 188 16.67 23.54 13.68
C THR A 188 16.66 24.40 14.94
N TYR A 189 16.07 25.60 14.89
CA TYR A 189 15.89 26.50 16.03
C TYR A 189 14.54 27.21 15.97
N VAL A 190 13.97 27.53 17.13
CA VAL A 190 12.77 28.38 17.27
C VAL A 190 13.10 29.55 18.18
N THR A 191 12.70 30.76 17.79
CA THR A 191 12.92 31.99 18.55
C THR A 191 11.58 32.50 19.09
N PHE A 192 11.55 32.80 20.39
CA PHE A 192 10.37 33.29 21.12
C PHE A 192 10.58 34.72 21.60
N GLU A 193 9.54 35.55 21.49
CA GLU A 193 9.43 36.82 22.23
C GLU A 193 8.59 36.59 23.49
N LEU A 194 9.22 36.78 24.65
CA LEU A 194 8.64 36.60 25.99
C LEU A 194 8.73 37.90 26.80
N SER A 195 8.03 37.94 27.93
CA SER A 195 8.06 39.08 28.86
C SER A 195 8.68 38.71 30.21
N LYS A 196 9.45 39.61 30.82
CA LYS A 196 10.02 39.43 32.17
C LYS A 196 8.99 39.79 33.24
N SER A 197 8.82 38.98 34.29
CA SER A 197 7.90 39.28 35.40
C SER A 197 8.26 40.58 36.11
N LEU A 198 7.27 41.46 36.31
CA LEU A 198 7.46 42.81 36.85
C LEU A 198 7.28 42.91 38.37
N SER A 199 6.70 41.87 38.97
CA SER A 199 6.43 41.77 40.39
C SER A 199 6.40 40.31 40.81
N GLU A 200 6.54 40.07 42.11
CA GLU A 200 6.34 38.75 42.70
C GLU A 200 4.89 38.25 42.53
N SER A 201 3.91 39.16 42.46
CA SER A 201 2.51 38.80 42.19
C SER A 201 2.28 38.24 40.78
N VAL A 202 2.95 38.75 39.75
CA VAL A 202 2.85 38.21 38.38
C VAL A 202 3.54 36.84 38.28
N ASP A 203 4.72 36.68 38.89
CA ASP A 203 5.42 35.40 38.98
C ASP A 203 4.59 34.34 39.74
N LEU A 204 3.96 34.72 40.85
CA LEU A 204 3.04 33.86 41.61
C LEU A 204 1.77 33.51 40.81
N GLN A 205 1.23 34.44 40.03
CA GLN A 205 0.10 34.18 39.14
C GLN A 205 0.46 33.16 38.05
N SER A 206 1.60 33.32 37.37
CA SER A 206 2.08 32.35 36.38
C SER A 206 2.31 30.96 37.00
N LYS A 207 2.90 30.88 38.19
CA LYS A 207 3.08 29.64 38.95
C LYS A 207 1.75 28.97 39.32
N ASN A 208 0.75 29.75 39.72
CA ASN A 208 -0.59 29.23 40.02
C ASN A 208 -1.30 28.72 38.75
N ILE A 209 -1.26 29.47 37.64
CA ILE A 209 -1.78 29.04 36.33
C ILE A 209 -1.17 27.69 35.93
N ILE A 210 0.15 27.54 36.07
CA ILE A 210 0.87 26.31 35.74
C ILE A 210 0.42 25.15 36.63
N LYS A 211 0.32 25.36 37.95
CA LYS A 211 -0.16 24.35 38.90
C LYS A 211 -1.59 23.90 38.57
N ASP A 212 -2.48 24.84 38.32
CA ASP A 212 -3.89 24.59 37.96
C ASP A 212 -4.02 23.88 36.61
N ILE A 213 -3.16 24.19 35.64
CA ILE A 213 -3.13 23.49 34.36
C ILE A 213 -2.62 22.06 34.55
N ILE A 214 -1.50 21.86 35.24
CA ILE A 214 -0.94 20.51 35.49
C ILE A 214 -1.98 19.64 36.20
N GLN A 215 -2.66 20.16 37.24
CA GLN A 215 -3.72 19.44 37.95
C GLN A 215 -4.94 19.12 37.05
N ARG A 216 -5.36 20.05 36.19
CA ARG A 216 -6.45 19.79 35.22
C ARG A 216 -6.04 18.83 34.10
N ARG A 217 -4.76 18.80 33.72
CA ARG A 217 -4.23 17.89 32.70
C ARG A 217 -4.11 16.47 33.24
N SER A 218 -3.53 16.26 34.42
CA SER A 218 -3.36 14.91 35.01
C SER A 218 -4.70 14.20 35.26
N PHE A 219 -5.77 14.94 35.54
CA PHE A 219 -7.13 14.38 35.64
C PHE A 219 -7.70 13.92 34.28
N LYS A 220 -7.43 14.67 33.20
CA LYS A 220 -8.00 14.43 31.86
C LYS A 220 -7.15 13.55 30.95
N LEU A 221 -5.84 13.53 31.18
CA LEU A 221 -4.83 12.92 30.32
C LEU A 221 -3.91 12.04 31.18
N PRO A 222 -3.74 10.75 30.85
CA PRO A 222 -2.68 9.96 31.47
C PRO A 222 -1.33 10.41 30.94
N ASP A 223 -0.32 10.41 31.81
CA ASP A 223 1.07 10.58 31.37
C ASP A 223 1.46 9.41 30.44
N PRO A 224 1.87 9.68 29.18
CA PRO A 224 2.17 8.63 28.21
C PRO A 224 3.44 7.83 28.54
N TRP A 225 4.37 8.41 29.29
CA TRP A 225 5.64 7.79 29.63
C TRP A 225 5.60 7.07 30.99
N LEU A 226 4.69 7.47 31.89
CA LEU A 226 4.59 6.93 33.25
C LEU A 226 3.39 6.00 33.48
N HIS A 227 2.33 6.07 32.67
CA HIS A 227 1.07 5.35 32.95
C HIS A 227 0.55 4.52 31.80
N VAL A 228 0.15 5.14 30.68
CA VAL A 228 -0.42 4.43 29.54
C VAL A 228 -0.16 5.19 28.23
N GLY A 229 0.43 4.49 27.26
CA GLY A 229 0.94 5.12 26.04
C GLY A 229 -0.16 5.82 25.25
N ASN A 230 0.04 7.09 24.90
CA ASN A 230 -0.92 7.91 24.16
C ASN A 230 -0.22 9.05 23.39
N ALA A 231 -0.88 9.63 22.39
CA ALA A 231 -0.41 10.81 21.66
C ALA A 231 -1.31 12.04 21.91
N GLY A 232 -1.93 12.14 23.09
CA GLY A 232 -2.93 13.16 23.38
C GLY A 232 -4.24 12.94 22.60
N SER A 233 -4.85 14.04 22.12
CA SER A 233 -6.08 13.99 21.33
C SER A 233 -5.82 13.39 19.96
N PHE A 234 -6.48 12.28 19.64
CA PHE A 234 -6.24 11.57 18.38
C PHE A 234 -6.78 12.32 17.16
N PHE A 235 -7.97 12.92 17.30
CA PHE A 235 -8.66 13.65 16.24
C PHE A 235 -8.67 15.16 16.49
N VAL A 236 -8.56 15.97 15.43
CA VAL A 236 -8.81 17.42 15.52
C VAL A 236 -10.29 17.69 15.72
N ASN A 237 -10.60 18.84 16.33
CA ASN A 237 -11.98 19.34 16.46
C ASN A 237 -12.49 19.78 15.07
N PRO A 238 -13.58 19.18 14.54
CA PRO A 238 -14.09 19.51 13.22
C PRO A 238 -14.72 20.92 13.21
N ILE A 239 -14.55 21.60 12.08
CA ILE A 239 -15.12 22.93 11.81
C ILE A 239 -16.18 22.78 10.73
N ILE A 240 -17.43 23.10 11.07
CA ILE A 240 -18.62 22.89 10.24
C ILE A 240 -19.36 24.19 9.95
N THR A 241 -20.34 24.15 9.03
CA THR A 241 -21.26 25.25 8.77
C THR A 241 -22.36 25.34 9.85
N ASN A 242 -23.01 26.50 9.94
CA ASN A 242 -24.19 26.65 10.79
C ASN A 242 -25.32 25.67 10.40
N ASP A 243 -25.53 25.38 9.12
CA ASP A 243 -26.60 24.49 8.68
C ASP A 243 -26.37 23.03 9.11
N GLN A 244 -25.12 22.56 9.04
CA GLN A 244 -24.72 21.27 9.62
C GLN A 244 -24.95 21.25 11.14
N TYR A 245 -24.60 22.34 11.82
CA TYR A 245 -24.80 22.46 13.27
C TYR A 245 -26.29 22.40 13.67
N GLN A 246 -27.18 23.10 12.96
CA GLN A 246 -28.62 23.05 13.25
C GLN A 246 -29.20 21.65 13.04
N LYS A 247 -28.76 20.90 12.01
CA LYS A 247 -29.17 19.49 11.81
C LYS A 247 -28.78 18.62 13.00
N ILE A 248 -27.53 18.71 13.45
CA ILE A 248 -27.05 17.92 14.61
C ILE A 248 -27.79 18.33 15.89
N LYS A 249 -28.08 19.63 16.07
CA LYS A 249 -28.85 20.14 17.21
C LYS A 249 -30.29 19.60 17.23
N GLN A 250 -30.93 19.46 16.08
CA GLN A 250 -32.26 18.84 15.95
C GLN A 250 -32.22 17.33 16.26
N GLN A 251 -31.16 16.62 15.85
CA GLN A 251 -30.99 15.19 16.09
C GLN A 251 -30.73 14.85 17.57
N GLU A 252 -29.82 15.58 18.22
CA GLU A 252 -29.30 15.20 19.54
C GLU A 252 -30.14 15.70 20.73
N GLN A 253 -31.04 16.66 20.51
CA GLN A 253 -31.97 17.25 21.50
C GLN A 253 -31.33 17.85 22.77
N ASN A 254 -30.00 17.85 22.86
CA ASN A 254 -29.18 18.30 23.97
C ASN A 254 -28.36 19.54 23.58
N ASP A 255 -27.79 20.22 24.57
CA ASP A 255 -26.83 21.29 24.31
C ASP A 255 -25.48 20.72 23.80
N ILE A 256 -24.97 21.30 22.73
CA ILE A 256 -23.79 20.80 22.02
C ILE A 256 -22.60 21.70 22.35
N PRO A 257 -21.52 21.20 22.96
CA PRO A 257 -20.35 22.02 23.24
C PRO A 257 -19.66 22.40 21.91
N HIS A 258 -19.53 23.71 21.69
CA HIS A 258 -18.99 24.28 20.47
C HIS A 258 -18.29 25.63 20.72
N TYR A 259 -17.50 26.07 19.75
CA TYR A 259 -16.98 27.44 19.69
C TYR A 259 -17.42 28.10 18.38
N LEU A 260 -17.93 29.33 18.47
CA LEU A 260 -18.16 30.17 17.30
C LEU A 260 -16.80 30.67 16.77
N LEU A 261 -16.62 30.60 15.45
CA LEU A 261 -15.47 31.16 14.75
C LEU A 261 -15.91 32.34 13.87
N SER A 262 -14.93 33.08 13.36
CA SER A 262 -15.16 34.03 12.27
C SER A 262 -15.82 33.36 11.05
N ASN A 263 -16.55 34.16 10.26
CA ASN A 263 -17.25 33.74 9.04
C ASN A 263 -18.35 32.67 9.24
N ASN A 264 -19.12 32.76 10.36
CA ASN A 264 -20.25 31.87 10.69
C ASN A 264 -19.93 30.36 10.67
N LYS A 265 -18.66 30.00 10.93
CA LYS A 265 -18.23 28.61 11.12
C LYS A 265 -18.28 28.22 12.59
N ILE A 266 -18.55 26.95 12.86
CA ILE A 266 -18.71 26.41 14.21
C ILE A 266 -17.71 25.28 14.41
N LYS A 267 -16.90 25.35 15.48
CA LYS A 267 -15.95 24.30 15.86
C LYS A 267 -16.55 23.41 16.94
N LEU A 268 -16.85 22.16 16.60
CA LEU A 268 -17.39 21.16 17.53
C LEU A 268 -16.28 20.47 18.32
N ILE A 269 -16.60 19.95 19.50
CA ILE A 269 -15.66 19.16 20.31
C ILE A 269 -15.66 17.70 19.83
N ALA A 270 -14.56 17.25 19.21
CA ALA A 270 -14.43 15.86 18.75
C ALA A 270 -14.62 14.84 19.87
N GLY A 271 -14.11 15.13 21.08
CA GLY A 271 -14.31 14.27 22.25
C GLY A 271 -15.78 14.10 22.65
N TRP A 272 -16.64 15.10 22.43
CA TRP A 272 -18.08 14.99 22.70
C TRP A 272 -18.77 14.10 21.65
N LEU A 273 -18.45 14.27 20.36
CA LEU A 273 -18.97 13.42 19.27
C LEU A 273 -18.64 11.94 19.51
N ILE A 274 -17.39 11.65 19.90
CA ILE A 274 -16.90 10.29 20.21
C ILE A 274 -17.60 9.74 21.47
N GLU A 275 -17.86 10.59 22.47
CA GLU A 275 -18.60 10.22 23.67
C GLU A 275 -20.07 9.89 23.36
N GLN A 276 -20.77 10.67 22.53
CA GLN A 276 -22.13 10.37 22.08
C GLN A 276 -22.22 9.04 21.30
N CYS A 277 -21.21 8.72 20.49
CA CYS A 277 -21.07 7.40 19.87
C CYS A 277 -20.71 6.27 20.87
N ASN A 278 -20.82 6.51 22.18
CA ASN A 278 -20.57 5.56 23.26
C ASN A 278 -19.15 4.95 23.25
N TRP A 279 -18.11 5.67 22.79
CA TRP A 279 -16.74 5.13 22.73
C TRP A 279 -15.89 5.42 23.96
N LYS A 280 -16.32 6.31 24.87
CA LYS A 280 -15.58 6.71 26.08
C LYS A 280 -15.35 5.53 27.04
N GLY A 281 -14.11 5.30 27.44
CA GLY A 281 -13.69 4.18 28.28
C GLY A 281 -13.74 2.80 27.60
N LYS A 282 -14.29 2.68 26.37
CA LYS A 282 -14.31 1.40 25.65
C LYS A 282 -12.92 0.98 25.20
N SER A 283 -12.75 -0.32 25.04
CA SER A 283 -11.54 -0.95 24.50
C SER A 283 -11.90 -1.78 23.28
N LEU A 284 -10.98 -1.83 22.32
CA LEU A 284 -11.05 -2.70 21.14
C LEU A 284 -9.68 -3.38 21.04
N ARG A 285 -9.67 -4.71 21.21
CA ARG A 285 -8.43 -5.50 21.37
C ARG A 285 -7.53 -4.89 22.46
N THR A 286 -6.26 -4.60 22.17
CA THR A 286 -5.30 -4.02 23.12
C THR A 286 -5.26 -2.48 23.11
N ALA A 287 -6.12 -1.83 22.33
CA ALA A 287 -6.34 -0.37 22.36
C ALA A 287 -7.61 0.01 23.13
N GLY A 288 -7.70 1.27 23.56
CA GLY A 288 -8.95 1.83 24.12
C GLY A 288 -9.01 3.34 24.07
N THR A 289 -10.08 3.92 24.59
CA THR A 289 -10.14 5.36 24.88
C THR A 289 -10.00 5.60 26.38
N TRP A 290 -9.46 6.76 26.76
CA TRP A 290 -9.29 7.11 28.17
C TRP A 290 -10.65 7.37 28.85
N PRO A 291 -10.95 6.79 30.03
CA PRO A 291 -12.24 6.97 30.70
C PRO A 291 -12.62 8.43 30.95
N SER A 292 -11.65 9.29 31.28
CA SER A 292 -11.91 10.72 31.52
C SER A 292 -12.05 11.56 30.25
N HIS A 293 -11.66 11.05 29.06
CA HIS A 293 -11.65 11.84 27.83
C HIS A 293 -11.64 10.98 26.55
N ALA A 294 -12.78 10.92 25.85
CA ALA A 294 -13.02 9.98 24.75
C ALA A 294 -12.10 10.15 23.52
N ASN A 295 -11.55 11.36 23.28
CA ASN A 295 -10.61 11.61 22.17
C ASN A 295 -9.16 11.16 22.48
N ILE A 296 -8.86 10.67 23.68
CA ILE A 296 -7.52 10.13 24.00
C ILE A 296 -7.54 8.64 23.74
N LEU A 297 -6.92 8.22 22.64
CA LEU A 297 -6.68 6.80 22.37
C LEU A 297 -5.45 6.36 23.16
N ILE A 298 -5.57 5.22 23.86
CA ILE A 298 -4.57 4.67 24.78
C ILE A 298 -4.14 3.27 24.34
N ASN A 299 -2.85 2.99 24.48
CA ASN A 299 -2.26 1.66 24.33
C ASN A 299 -2.35 0.90 25.66
N LYS A 300 -3.23 -0.11 25.77
CA LYS A 300 -3.43 -0.88 27.01
C LYS A 300 -2.48 -2.08 27.17
N GLY A 301 -1.43 -2.17 26.36
CA GLY A 301 -0.46 -3.28 26.38
C GLY A 301 -0.14 -3.88 25.00
N SER A 302 -0.60 -3.25 23.91
CA SER A 302 -0.19 -3.58 22.55
C SER A 302 1.32 -3.35 22.35
N ASN A 303 1.93 -4.23 21.56
CA ASN A 303 3.18 -3.93 20.87
C ASN A 303 2.94 -3.33 19.47
N HIS A 304 1.71 -3.39 18.94
CA HIS A 304 1.38 -3.13 17.54
C HIS A 304 0.44 -1.92 17.41
N GLY A 305 0.80 -0.93 16.60
CA GLY A 305 -0.03 0.27 16.40
C GLY A 305 -1.27 0.02 15.54
N TYR A 306 -1.35 -1.15 14.89
CA TYR A 306 -2.54 -1.60 14.16
C TYR A 306 -3.82 -1.56 15.01
N ASP A 307 -3.77 -1.99 16.27
CA ASP A 307 -4.95 -2.00 17.17
C ASP A 307 -5.47 -0.58 17.46
N LEU A 308 -4.57 0.38 17.70
CA LEU A 308 -4.92 1.80 17.87
C LEU A 308 -5.53 2.39 16.61
N TRP A 309 -4.95 2.07 15.45
CA TRP A 309 -5.48 2.52 14.17
C TRP A 309 -6.86 1.91 13.88
N THR A 310 -7.09 0.66 14.27
CA THR A 310 -8.39 -0.01 14.14
C THR A 310 -9.45 0.66 14.99
N LEU A 311 -9.14 0.92 16.26
CA LEU A 311 -10.02 1.70 17.14
C LEU A 311 -10.33 3.09 16.56
N ALA A 312 -9.33 3.76 15.97
CA ALA A 312 -9.54 5.04 15.30
C ALA A 312 -10.46 4.95 14.07
N LYS A 313 -10.34 3.88 13.25
CA LYS A 313 -11.27 3.61 12.14
C LYS A 313 -12.70 3.45 12.65
N GLU A 314 -12.93 2.60 13.65
CA GLU A 314 -14.26 2.32 14.20
C GLU A 314 -14.92 3.56 14.82
N ILE A 315 -14.14 4.36 15.57
CA ILE A 315 -14.60 5.65 16.10
C ILE A 315 -15.01 6.58 14.97
N ARG A 316 -14.17 6.75 13.93
CA ARG A 316 -14.49 7.64 12.79
C ARG A 316 -15.75 7.19 12.06
N THR A 317 -15.86 5.90 11.73
CA THR A 317 -17.05 5.31 11.08
C THR A 317 -18.31 5.52 11.92
N SER A 318 -18.21 5.44 13.25
CA SER A 318 -19.34 5.67 14.15
C SER A 318 -19.80 7.13 14.16
N VAL A 319 -18.85 8.08 14.19
CA VAL A 319 -19.14 9.52 14.18
C VAL A 319 -19.68 9.95 12.81
N GLU A 320 -19.10 9.45 11.72
CA GLU A 320 -19.54 9.71 10.35
C GLU A 320 -20.97 9.22 10.12
N LYS A 321 -21.29 7.97 10.54
CA LYS A 321 -22.65 7.41 10.45
C LYS A 321 -23.71 8.15 11.28
N ARG A 322 -23.35 8.73 12.44
CA ARG A 322 -24.32 9.41 13.33
C ARG A 322 -24.50 10.89 13.00
N PHE A 323 -23.42 11.57 12.64
CA PHE A 323 -23.38 13.04 12.59
C PHE A 323 -23.14 13.62 11.20
N ASP A 324 -22.88 12.79 10.18
CA ASP A 324 -22.39 13.24 8.86
C ASP A 324 -21.09 14.09 8.99
N ILE A 325 -20.26 13.75 9.97
CA ILE A 325 -18.98 14.39 10.26
C ILE A 325 -17.87 13.34 10.23
N ARG A 326 -16.94 13.49 9.29
CA ARG A 326 -15.74 12.69 9.22
C ARG A 326 -14.62 13.31 10.07
N LEU A 327 -14.22 12.63 11.14
CA LEU A 327 -13.11 13.06 11.98
C LEU A 327 -11.75 12.88 11.28
N GLU A 328 -10.92 13.92 11.33
CA GLU A 328 -9.54 13.89 10.83
C GLU A 328 -8.54 13.64 11.99
N PRO A 329 -7.54 12.76 11.82
CA PRO A 329 -6.48 12.58 12.82
C PRO A 329 -5.60 13.83 13.00
N GLU A 330 -5.38 14.25 14.26
CA GLU A 330 -4.32 15.19 14.64
C GLU A 330 -2.94 14.51 14.63
N VAL A 331 -2.93 13.23 15.02
CA VAL A 331 -1.78 12.34 15.10
C VAL A 331 -1.29 11.94 13.71
N ASN A 332 0.02 12.05 13.47
CA ASN A 332 0.61 11.66 12.19
C ASN A 332 0.67 10.12 12.07
N ILE A 333 -0.13 9.55 11.17
CA ILE A 333 -0.23 8.11 10.96
C ILE A 333 0.92 7.68 10.04
N ILE A 334 1.93 7.02 10.61
CA ILE A 334 3.07 6.48 9.88
C ILE A 334 2.71 5.05 9.45
N ARG A 335 2.80 4.81 8.14
CA ARG A 335 2.68 3.48 7.56
C ARG A 335 3.81 3.21 6.59
N ILE A 336 4.04 1.93 6.30
CA ILE A 336 4.63 1.48 5.04
C ILE A 336 3.91 2.18 3.89
N PHE A 337 4.68 2.78 2.98
CA PHE A 337 4.14 3.46 1.81
C PHE A 337 3.31 2.48 0.96
N ARG A 338 1.99 2.66 0.99
CA ARG A 338 1.07 2.10 -0.01
C ARG A 338 0.87 3.19 -1.06
N PRO A 339 1.20 2.99 -2.34
CA PRO A 339 0.97 4.01 -3.36
C PRO A 339 -0.52 4.42 -3.35
N ASN A 340 -0.79 5.73 -3.30
CA ASN A 340 -2.15 6.25 -3.35
C ASN A 340 -2.73 6.04 -4.75
N ILE A 341 -3.78 5.22 -4.85
CA ILE A 341 -4.47 4.91 -6.09
C ILE A 341 -5.75 5.71 -6.14
N THR A 342 -5.61 6.92 -6.66
CA THR A 342 -6.69 7.82 -7.07
C THR A 342 -6.35 8.54 -8.39
N SER A 343 -5.30 8.09 -9.09
CA SER A 343 -4.88 8.70 -10.36
C SER A 343 -5.62 8.06 -11.52
N SER A 344 -6.72 8.66 -11.95
CA SER A 344 -7.52 8.16 -13.08
C SER A 344 -6.83 8.38 -14.44
N LYS A 345 -5.83 9.25 -14.49
CA LYS A 345 -5.13 9.64 -15.73
C LYS A 345 -3.61 9.58 -15.58
N LEU A 346 -2.97 9.09 -16.64
CA LEU A 346 -1.53 9.12 -16.88
C LEU A 346 -1.25 10.03 -18.07
N ILE A 347 -0.28 10.93 -17.96
CA ILE A 347 0.25 11.67 -19.10
C ILE A 347 1.71 11.24 -19.33
N ILE A 348 2.05 10.95 -20.59
CA ILE A 348 3.37 10.53 -21.04
C ILE A 348 3.92 11.57 -22.01
N ARG A 349 5.17 12.01 -21.81
CA ARG A 349 5.86 12.99 -22.65
C ARG A 349 7.25 12.52 -23.06
N LYS A 350 7.73 13.09 -24.17
CA LYS A 350 9.07 12.83 -24.72
C LYS A 350 10.13 13.64 -23.98
N THR A 351 11.02 12.97 -23.27
CA THR A 351 12.22 13.64 -22.72
C THR A 351 13.26 13.87 -23.82
N HIS A 352 14.26 14.70 -23.52
CA HIS A 352 15.41 14.91 -24.40
C HIS A 352 16.44 13.77 -24.39
N LEU A 353 16.21 12.67 -23.65
CA LEU A 353 17.29 11.82 -23.13
C LEU A 353 17.24 10.33 -23.50
N TRP A 354 16.33 9.85 -24.37
CA TRP A 354 16.55 8.55 -25.04
C TRP A 354 17.58 8.68 -26.18
N GLN A 355 18.76 9.20 -25.87
CA GLN A 355 19.87 9.33 -26.81
C GLN A 355 20.95 8.29 -26.50
N ASN A 356 20.84 7.13 -27.13
CA ASN A 356 21.88 6.11 -27.49
C ASN A 356 22.95 5.63 -26.49
N GLU A 357 23.29 6.34 -25.42
CA GLU A 357 24.40 6.00 -24.53
C GLU A 357 23.96 4.92 -23.54
N ASN A 358 24.47 3.70 -23.78
CA ASN A 358 24.12 2.43 -23.14
C ASN A 358 22.71 1.88 -23.43
N LYS A 359 22.56 1.31 -24.62
CA LYS A 359 21.46 0.37 -25.00
C LYS A 359 21.49 -0.98 -24.24
N THR A 360 22.03 -1.04 -23.02
CA THR A 360 21.96 -2.24 -22.16
C THR A 360 21.37 -1.85 -20.81
N LYS A 361 20.35 -2.58 -20.37
CA LYS A 361 19.62 -2.32 -19.12
C LYS A 361 19.50 -3.64 -18.35
N THR A 362 19.82 -3.64 -17.06
CA THR A 362 19.63 -4.78 -16.17
C THR A 362 18.37 -4.57 -15.33
N ILE A 363 17.55 -5.61 -15.18
CA ILE A 363 16.36 -5.59 -14.32
C ILE A 363 16.27 -6.87 -13.49
N HIS A 364 15.65 -6.73 -12.33
CA HIS A 364 15.09 -7.83 -11.57
C HIS A 364 13.61 -8.03 -11.93
N ILE A 365 13.18 -9.27 -12.12
CA ILE A 365 11.77 -9.66 -12.28
C ILE A 365 11.29 -10.19 -10.93
N PRO A 366 10.34 -9.53 -10.24
CA PRO A 366 9.83 -10.02 -8.96
C PRO A 366 9.04 -11.32 -9.14
N SER A 367 8.88 -12.08 -8.05
CA SER A 367 8.00 -13.25 -7.99
C SER A 367 6.55 -12.93 -8.41
N ASP A 368 5.89 -13.90 -9.02
CA ASP A 368 4.54 -13.77 -9.56
C ASP A 368 3.51 -13.47 -8.46
N LYS A 369 2.92 -12.28 -8.54
CA LYS A 369 1.93 -11.78 -7.58
C LYS A 369 0.73 -12.71 -7.38
N ASN A 370 0.31 -13.46 -8.40
CA ASN A 370 -0.81 -14.40 -8.30
C ASN A 370 -0.36 -15.67 -7.58
N VAL A 371 0.81 -16.22 -7.94
CA VAL A 371 1.46 -17.32 -7.19
C VAL A 371 1.56 -16.94 -5.71
N CYS A 372 2.05 -15.73 -5.42
CA CYS A 372 2.22 -15.24 -4.06
C CYS A 372 0.90 -15.18 -3.29
N VAL A 373 -0.15 -14.67 -3.93
CA VAL A 373 -1.50 -14.61 -3.36
C VAL A 373 -2.08 -16.01 -3.11
N HIS A 374 -1.95 -16.94 -4.05
CA HIS A 374 -2.48 -18.30 -3.88
C HIS A 374 -1.71 -19.08 -2.79
N LEU A 375 -0.39 -18.94 -2.70
CA LEU A 375 0.42 -19.51 -1.62
C LEU A 375 0.04 -18.98 -0.24
N LEU A 376 -0.20 -17.67 -0.12
CA LEU A 376 -0.69 -17.02 1.11
C LEU A 376 -2.02 -17.62 1.57
N PHE A 377 -2.96 -17.81 0.66
CA PHE A 377 -4.27 -18.41 0.95
C PHE A 377 -4.21 -19.91 1.22
N ALA A 378 -3.33 -20.64 0.55
CA ALA A 378 -3.08 -22.05 0.81
C ALA A 378 -2.49 -22.25 2.22
N ALA A 379 -1.49 -21.46 2.61
CA ALA A 379 -0.91 -21.45 3.96
C ALA A 379 -1.99 -21.19 5.04
N ILE A 380 -2.80 -20.14 4.86
CA ILE A 380 -3.90 -19.78 5.78
C ILE A 380 -4.93 -20.90 5.90
N SER A 381 -5.36 -21.48 4.77
CA SER A 381 -6.38 -22.53 4.74
C SER A 381 -5.89 -23.78 5.47
N LEU A 382 -4.76 -24.32 5.01
CA LEU A 382 -4.12 -25.51 5.57
C LEU A 382 -3.64 -25.32 7.02
N LYS A 383 -3.65 -24.07 7.55
CA LYS A 383 -3.02 -23.66 8.82
C LYS A 383 -1.54 -24.05 8.86
N GLN A 384 -0.89 -23.99 7.70
CA GLN A 384 0.50 -24.33 7.50
C GLN A 384 1.36 -23.07 7.65
N LYS A 385 2.38 -23.14 8.49
CA LYS A 385 3.37 -22.08 8.65
C LYS A 385 4.38 -22.13 7.51
N VAL A 386 4.58 -21.00 6.85
CA VAL A 386 5.43 -20.88 5.64
C VAL A 386 6.43 -19.74 5.83
N SER A 387 7.68 -20.00 5.51
CA SER A 387 8.77 -19.01 5.46
C SER A 387 9.34 -18.98 4.04
N PHE A 388 9.85 -17.84 3.61
CA PHE A 388 10.43 -17.60 2.29
C PHE A 388 11.90 -17.21 2.45
N LYS A 389 12.78 -17.82 1.65
CA LYS A 389 14.24 -17.66 1.77
C LYS A 389 14.72 -16.27 1.35
N ASP A 390 14.33 -15.85 0.14
CA ASP A 390 14.73 -14.57 -0.47
C ASP A 390 13.60 -13.52 -0.47
N GLY A 391 12.60 -13.75 0.39
CA GLY A 391 11.39 -12.94 0.42
C GLY A 391 10.42 -13.26 -0.71
N PHE A 392 9.33 -12.49 -0.79
CA PHE A 392 8.13 -12.87 -1.55
C PHE A 392 7.43 -11.71 -2.26
N PHE A 393 7.85 -10.48 -1.95
CA PHE A 393 7.10 -9.27 -2.27
C PHE A 393 8.03 -8.10 -2.52
N ASP A 394 8.66 -8.08 -3.69
CA ASP A 394 9.12 -6.83 -4.25
C ASP A 394 7.95 -6.14 -4.96
N ASN A 395 7.71 -4.88 -4.60
CA ASN A 395 6.82 -4.00 -5.34
C ASN A 395 5.36 -4.53 -5.48
N ILE A 396 4.70 -4.74 -4.33
CA ILE A 396 3.34 -5.35 -4.16
C ILE A 396 2.22 -4.56 -4.84
N CYS A 397 1.43 -5.17 -5.74
CA CYS A 397 0.32 -4.48 -6.41
C CYS A 397 -0.86 -4.16 -5.47
N HIS A 398 -1.81 -3.33 -5.93
CA HIS A 398 -2.91 -2.87 -5.09
C HIS A 398 -3.76 -4.00 -4.52
N ASP A 399 -4.18 -4.93 -5.39
CA ASP A 399 -5.13 -5.96 -5.01
C ASP A 399 -4.49 -6.93 -4.01
N VAL A 400 -3.20 -7.24 -4.16
CA VAL A 400 -2.39 -7.97 -3.14
C VAL A 400 -2.25 -7.14 -1.86
N THR A 401 -1.96 -5.84 -1.95
CA THR A 401 -1.86 -4.95 -0.78
C THR A 401 -3.19 -4.88 -0.02
N ARG A 402 -4.34 -4.98 -0.68
CA ARG A 402 -5.67 -5.08 -0.05
C ARG A 402 -5.89 -6.45 0.61
N ILE A 403 -5.39 -7.53 0.03
CA ILE A 403 -5.44 -8.87 0.62
C ILE A 403 -4.62 -8.94 1.91
N LEU A 404 -3.38 -8.44 1.90
CA LEU A 404 -2.51 -8.38 3.09
C LEU A 404 -3.10 -7.48 4.17
N GLN A 405 -3.68 -6.34 3.78
CA GLN A 405 -4.50 -5.53 4.68
C GLN A 405 -5.62 -6.36 5.29
N TRP A 406 -6.47 -7.02 4.50
CA TRP A 406 -7.58 -7.79 5.04
C TRP A 406 -7.14 -8.90 6.01
N ILE A 407 -6.02 -9.57 5.76
CA ILE A 407 -5.43 -10.57 6.67
C ILE A 407 -5.04 -9.97 8.02
N ASP A 408 -4.33 -8.84 8.00
CA ASP A 408 -3.95 -8.05 9.19
C ASP A 408 -5.19 -7.46 9.90
N GLU A 409 -6.10 -6.88 9.13
CA GLU A 409 -7.30 -6.21 9.63
C GLU A 409 -8.22 -7.17 10.39
N TYR A 410 -8.38 -8.40 9.89
CA TYR A 410 -9.20 -9.45 10.49
C TYR A 410 -8.39 -10.45 11.35
N ASN A 411 -7.09 -10.20 11.60
CA ASN A 411 -6.21 -11.03 12.44
C ASN A 411 -6.17 -12.51 12.01
N ILE A 412 -6.08 -12.76 10.70
CA ILE A 412 -6.17 -14.09 10.08
C ILE A 412 -4.83 -14.84 10.15
N ALA A 413 -3.73 -14.11 10.02
CA ALA A 413 -2.36 -14.62 10.10
C ALA A 413 -1.40 -13.49 10.47
N ASP A 414 -0.36 -13.81 11.26
CA ASP A 414 0.76 -12.92 11.49
C ASP A 414 1.68 -12.92 10.24
N LEU A 415 1.97 -11.72 9.73
CA LEU A 415 2.73 -11.50 8.50
C LEU A 415 4.04 -10.77 8.81
N TYR A 416 5.18 -11.43 8.59
CA TYR A 416 6.50 -10.89 8.91
C TYR A 416 7.20 -10.40 7.65
N PHE A 417 7.54 -9.12 7.59
CA PHE A 417 8.17 -8.48 6.43
C PHE A 417 9.61 -8.04 6.70
N HIS A 418 10.45 -8.08 5.66
CA HIS A 418 11.78 -7.47 5.61
C HIS A 418 11.95 -6.76 4.27
N ASN A 419 12.42 -5.51 4.26
CA ASN A 419 12.56 -4.70 3.04
C ASN A 419 11.29 -4.57 2.16
N HIS A 420 10.09 -4.71 2.74
CA HIS A 420 8.77 -4.88 2.08
C HIS A 420 8.46 -6.27 1.52
N GLN A 421 9.45 -7.16 1.42
CA GLN A 421 9.23 -8.57 1.09
C GLN A 421 8.63 -9.31 2.30
N LEU A 422 7.61 -10.14 2.09
CA LEU A 422 7.10 -11.04 3.13
C LEU A 422 8.09 -12.19 3.30
N LEU A 423 8.65 -12.35 4.49
CA LEU A 423 9.55 -13.46 4.83
C LEU A 423 8.80 -14.65 5.42
N LYS A 424 7.63 -14.43 6.03
CA LYS A 424 6.95 -15.48 6.81
C LYS A 424 5.47 -15.21 7.03
N ILE A 425 4.68 -16.28 6.96
CA ILE A 425 3.26 -16.31 7.31
C ILE A 425 3.09 -17.31 8.45
N ILE A 426 2.41 -16.88 9.51
CA ILE A 426 1.97 -17.76 10.59
C ILE A 426 0.44 -17.65 10.69
N PRO A 427 -0.33 -18.64 10.21
CA PRO A 427 -1.79 -18.62 10.33
C PRO A 427 -2.25 -18.61 11.79
N ASN A 428 -3.13 -17.67 12.15
CA ASN A 428 -3.63 -17.53 13.52
C ASN A 428 -4.82 -18.48 13.75
N ASP A 429 -5.15 -18.81 15.00
CA ASP A 429 -6.27 -19.71 15.33
C ASP A 429 -7.68 -19.11 15.06
N HIS A 430 -7.75 -17.95 14.41
CA HIS A 430 -9.01 -17.34 13.99
C HIS A 430 -9.84 -18.31 13.13
N LYS A 431 -11.10 -18.53 13.53
CA LYS A 431 -12.10 -19.26 12.74
C LYS A 431 -12.54 -18.36 11.60
N LEU A 432 -12.04 -18.62 10.41
CA LEU A 432 -12.29 -17.79 9.23
C LEU A 432 -13.64 -18.17 8.57
N THR A 433 -14.75 -18.11 9.32
CA THR A 433 -16.07 -18.48 8.79
C THR A 433 -16.75 -17.35 8.01
N ASP A 434 -16.28 -16.11 8.13
CA ASP A 434 -16.82 -14.98 7.38
C ASP A 434 -15.78 -14.42 6.41
N LEU A 435 -16.10 -14.52 5.12
CA LEU A 435 -15.31 -14.08 3.98
C LEU A 435 -15.98 -12.90 3.26
N THR A 436 -17.07 -12.34 3.80
CA THR A 436 -17.82 -11.26 3.14
C THR A 436 -16.99 -9.99 2.98
N SER A 437 -16.12 -9.69 3.95
CA SER A 437 -15.16 -8.59 3.93
C SER A 437 -14.04 -8.77 2.88
N ALA A 438 -13.81 -9.98 2.36
CA ALA A 438 -12.89 -10.27 1.27
C ALA A 438 -13.53 -10.22 -0.13
N SER A 439 -14.78 -9.76 -0.25
CA SER A 439 -15.55 -9.68 -1.52
C SER A 439 -14.85 -8.95 -2.67
N PHE A 440 -13.87 -8.10 -2.37
CA PHE A 440 -13.03 -7.42 -3.36
C PHE A 440 -11.99 -8.33 -4.05
N SER A 441 -11.75 -9.53 -3.53
CA SER A 441 -10.82 -10.52 -4.07
C SER A 441 -11.57 -11.80 -4.41
N ARG A 442 -11.28 -12.36 -5.60
CA ARG A 442 -11.80 -13.68 -5.96
C ARG A 442 -11.35 -14.77 -5.01
N ALA A 443 -10.20 -14.64 -4.37
CA ALA A 443 -9.68 -15.66 -3.47
C ALA A 443 -10.50 -15.91 -2.19
N SER A 444 -11.47 -15.03 -1.90
CA SER A 444 -12.54 -15.35 -0.94
C SER A 444 -13.31 -16.62 -1.34
N ILE A 445 -13.44 -16.94 -2.63
CA ILE A 445 -14.02 -18.20 -3.10
C ILE A 445 -13.01 -19.35 -3.05
N ASP A 446 -11.73 -19.10 -3.34
CA ASP A 446 -10.72 -20.17 -3.47
C ASP A 446 -10.47 -20.90 -2.14
N ILE A 447 -10.78 -20.26 -1.00
CA ILE A 447 -10.69 -20.85 0.34
C ILE A 447 -12.05 -21.24 0.94
N ALA A 448 -13.16 -20.99 0.23
CA ALA A 448 -14.51 -21.20 0.76
C ALA A 448 -14.80 -22.68 1.03
N GLY A 449 -14.42 -23.59 0.12
CA GLY A 449 -14.66 -25.04 0.28
C GLY A 449 -13.83 -25.65 1.40
N HIS A 450 -12.55 -25.28 1.53
CA HIS A 450 -11.73 -25.67 2.68
C HIS A 450 -12.36 -25.19 4.00
N THR A 451 -12.77 -23.92 4.05
CA THR A 451 -13.42 -23.30 5.21
C THR A 451 -14.72 -24.02 5.59
N LEU A 452 -15.58 -24.29 4.61
CA LEU A 452 -16.86 -25.00 4.76
C LEU A 452 -16.64 -26.41 5.32
N LEU A 453 -15.68 -27.17 4.77
CA LEU A 453 -15.35 -28.52 5.24
C LEU A 453 -14.81 -28.53 6.68
N LYS A 454 -13.98 -27.54 7.03
CA LYS A 454 -13.27 -27.47 8.32
C LYS A 454 -14.11 -26.93 9.48
N TYR A 455 -15.00 -25.98 9.20
CA TYR A 455 -15.82 -25.30 10.22
C TYR A 455 -17.31 -25.61 10.12
N GLY A 456 -17.75 -26.33 9.08
CA GLY A 456 -19.15 -26.69 8.83
C GLY A 456 -20.03 -25.55 8.34
N ILE A 457 -19.52 -24.31 8.31
CA ILE A 457 -20.21 -23.11 7.85
C ILE A 457 -19.21 -22.11 7.24
N VAL A 458 -19.64 -21.39 6.20
CA VAL A 458 -18.95 -20.20 5.66
C VAL A 458 -19.96 -19.18 5.12
N SER A 459 -19.73 -17.89 5.34
CA SER A 459 -20.43 -16.78 4.67
C SER A 459 -19.52 -16.08 3.66
N CYS A 460 -19.97 -15.94 2.41
CA CYS A 460 -19.26 -15.17 1.38
C CYS A 460 -20.27 -14.41 0.50
N VAL A 461 -19.88 -13.25 -0.05
CA VAL A 461 -20.77 -12.49 -0.94
C VAL A 461 -20.73 -13.10 -2.35
N LYS A 462 -21.85 -13.05 -3.07
CA LYS A 462 -21.92 -13.27 -4.52
C LYS A 462 -20.86 -12.39 -5.20
N LEU A 463 -19.84 -13.03 -5.79
CA LEU A 463 -18.54 -12.39 -6.04
C LEU A 463 -18.61 -11.14 -6.94
N GLY A 464 -18.28 -10.00 -6.35
CA GLY A 464 -17.85 -8.80 -7.07
C GLY A 464 -16.41 -8.93 -7.58
N GLY A 465 -16.15 -9.90 -8.47
CA GLY A 465 -14.86 -9.99 -9.15
C GLY A 465 -14.58 -8.76 -10.02
N CYS A 466 -13.36 -8.67 -10.59
CA CYS A 466 -13.08 -7.72 -11.66
C CYS A 466 -14.22 -7.73 -12.70
N GLN A 467 -14.73 -6.56 -13.11
CA GLN A 467 -15.89 -6.35 -14.00
C GLN A 467 -15.65 -6.83 -15.45
N PHE A 468 -15.24 -8.09 -15.62
CA PHE A 468 -15.02 -8.77 -16.88
C PHE A 468 -16.14 -9.77 -17.12
N THR A 469 -17.24 -9.27 -17.68
CA THR A 469 -18.35 -10.06 -18.27
C THR A 469 -18.99 -11.11 -17.36
N ASP A 470 -19.95 -11.86 -17.89
CA ASP A 470 -20.68 -12.94 -17.20
C ASP A 470 -19.80 -14.20 -16.98
N ARG A 471 -18.64 -14.06 -16.33
CA ARG A 471 -17.81 -15.21 -15.92
C ARG A 471 -18.58 -15.99 -14.84
N PRO A 472 -19.00 -17.25 -15.08
CA PRO A 472 -19.87 -17.96 -14.15
C PRO A 472 -19.17 -18.30 -12.84
N ILE A 473 -19.64 -17.75 -11.73
CA ILE A 473 -19.29 -18.23 -10.38
C ILE A 473 -19.84 -19.64 -10.14
N ASP A 474 -20.89 -20.03 -10.88
CA ASP A 474 -21.60 -21.30 -10.82
C ASP A 474 -20.68 -22.52 -10.67
N LEU A 475 -19.51 -22.51 -11.31
CA LEU A 475 -18.54 -23.61 -11.23
C LEU A 475 -17.91 -23.78 -9.84
N HIS A 476 -17.59 -22.67 -9.17
CA HIS A 476 -17.13 -22.69 -7.78
C HIS A 476 -18.28 -23.03 -6.82
N LEU A 477 -19.52 -22.62 -7.14
CA LEU A 477 -20.71 -23.03 -6.39
C LEU A 477 -20.99 -24.53 -6.55
N ASN A 478 -20.82 -25.09 -7.74
CA ASN A 478 -20.96 -26.52 -8.01
C ASN A 478 -19.98 -27.36 -7.18
N LEU A 479 -18.73 -26.89 -7.01
CA LEU A 479 -17.78 -27.52 -6.09
C LEU A 479 -18.31 -27.50 -4.64
N LEU A 480 -18.80 -26.34 -4.17
CA LEU A 480 -19.32 -26.20 -2.81
C LEU A 480 -20.56 -27.08 -2.56
N VAL A 481 -21.43 -27.24 -3.56
CA VAL A 481 -22.56 -28.18 -3.55
C VAL A 481 -22.09 -29.63 -3.55
N ALA A 482 -21.10 -29.99 -4.38
CA ALA A 482 -20.51 -31.33 -4.40
C ALA A 482 -19.82 -31.72 -3.07
N LEU A 483 -19.35 -30.73 -2.30
CA LEU A 483 -18.80 -30.90 -0.94
C LEU A 483 -19.88 -30.95 0.16
N GLY A 484 -21.18 -30.97 -0.20
CA GLY A 484 -22.31 -31.05 0.72
C GLY A 484 -22.78 -29.69 1.27
N GLY A 485 -22.42 -28.60 0.62
CA GLY A 485 -22.92 -27.25 0.91
C GLY A 485 -24.31 -26.99 0.34
N HIS A 486 -25.12 -26.23 1.07
CA HIS A 486 -26.39 -25.66 0.61
C HIS A 486 -26.38 -24.15 0.90
N SER A 487 -26.96 -23.36 0.00
CA SER A 487 -27.01 -21.90 0.10
C SER A 487 -28.40 -21.42 0.48
N ASP A 488 -28.48 -20.40 1.32
CA ASP A 488 -29.66 -19.53 1.39
C ASP A 488 -29.67 -18.56 0.18
N ASP A 489 -30.86 -18.20 -0.31
CA ASP A 489 -31.14 -17.68 -1.66
C ASP A 489 -30.68 -16.23 -1.96
N GLY A 490 -29.77 -15.66 -1.15
CA GLY A 490 -29.48 -14.22 -1.11
C GLY A 490 -28.23 -13.73 -1.86
N GLU A 491 -27.91 -12.44 -1.72
CA GLU A 491 -26.65 -11.84 -2.21
C GLU A 491 -25.41 -12.28 -1.41
N THR A 492 -25.60 -12.72 -0.17
CA THR A 492 -24.57 -13.38 0.64
C THR A 492 -24.92 -14.85 0.76
N PHE A 493 -24.04 -15.71 0.27
CA PHE A 493 -24.16 -17.15 0.39
C PHE A 493 -23.72 -17.57 1.79
N TYR A 494 -24.70 -17.94 2.62
CA TYR A 494 -24.46 -18.71 3.83
C TYR A 494 -24.48 -20.18 3.45
N LEU A 495 -23.31 -20.82 3.49
CA LEU A 495 -23.13 -22.22 3.15
C LEU A 495 -22.90 -23.03 4.41
N LYS A 496 -23.68 -24.10 4.59
CA LYS A 496 -23.54 -25.03 5.72
C LYS A 496 -23.36 -26.47 5.20
N LYS A 497 -22.51 -27.26 5.83
CA LYS A 497 -22.27 -28.65 5.43
C LYS A 497 -23.33 -29.59 6.02
N ASN A 498 -23.89 -30.48 5.20
CA ASN A 498 -24.64 -31.64 5.65
C ASN A 498 -23.82 -32.93 5.45
N TRP A 499 -23.71 -33.77 6.48
CA TRP A 499 -22.83 -34.95 6.48
C TRP A 499 -23.48 -36.23 5.92
N ASN A 500 -24.74 -36.19 5.52
CA ASN A 500 -25.52 -37.39 5.20
C ASN A 500 -25.08 -38.17 3.95
N ASN A 501 -24.23 -37.60 3.07
CA ASN A 501 -23.79 -38.21 1.81
C ASN A 501 -22.30 -37.92 1.54
N CYS A 502 -21.38 -38.65 2.19
CA CYS A 502 -19.98 -38.72 1.74
C CYS A 502 -19.64 -40.20 1.51
N ASN A 503 -19.55 -40.59 0.24
CA ASN A 503 -18.96 -41.87 -0.17
C ASN A 503 -17.45 -41.87 0.17
N ASP A 504 -16.82 -43.04 0.17
CA ASP A 504 -15.35 -43.19 0.34
C ASP A 504 -14.52 -42.59 -0.81
N GLU A 505 -15.18 -41.97 -1.79
CA GLU A 505 -14.61 -41.41 -3.02
C GLU A 505 -15.31 -40.10 -3.38
N PHE A 506 -14.52 -39.13 -3.83
CA PHE A 506 -14.93 -37.81 -4.33
C PHE A 506 -14.21 -37.55 -5.65
N GLU A 507 -14.95 -37.27 -6.72
CA GLU A 507 -14.39 -36.88 -8.01
C GLU A 507 -14.95 -35.52 -8.45
N PHE A 508 -14.08 -34.65 -8.98
CA PHE A 508 -14.48 -33.33 -9.47
C PHE A 508 -13.76 -32.94 -10.76
N ASP A 509 -14.52 -32.37 -11.70
CA ASP A 509 -14.04 -31.88 -12.99
C ASP A 509 -13.69 -30.39 -12.89
N CYS A 510 -12.41 -30.05 -13.14
CA CYS A 510 -11.90 -28.69 -13.01
C CYS A 510 -12.11 -27.83 -14.27
N ARG A 511 -12.90 -28.31 -15.25
CA ARG A 511 -13.26 -27.54 -16.45
C ARG A 511 -14.32 -26.49 -16.19
N THR A 512 -14.26 -25.45 -17.02
CA THR A 512 -15.36 -24.51 -17.25
C THR A 512 -16.47 -25.14 -18.07
N LYS A 513 -17.63 -24.46 -18.17
CA LYS A 513 -18.74 -24.86 -19.05
C LYS A 513 -18.33 -25.04 -20.53
N ASN A 514 -17.20 -24.47 -20.94
CA ASN A 514 -16.64 -24.56 -22.28
C ASN A 514 -15.58 -25.67 -22.44
N GLY A 515 -15.38 -26.54 -21.44
CA GLY A 515 -14.43 -27.65 -21.50
C GLY A 515 -12.97 -27.31 -21.18
N ILE A 516 -12.68 -26.08 -20.77
CA ILE A 516 -11.32 -25.58 -20.51
C ILE A 516 -10.98 -25.64 -19.02
N SER A 517 -9.81 -26.15 -18.66
CA SER A 517 -9.26 -26.15 -17.28
C SER A 517 -9.23 -24.75 -16.65
N SER A 518 -9.70 -24.62 -15.40
CA SER A 518 -9.73 -23.33 -14.69
C SER A 518 -8.73 -23.30 -13.54
N VAL A 519 -7.78 -22.36 -13.58
CA VAL A 519 -6.76 -22.13 -12.52
C VAL A 519 -7.40 -21.95 -11.14
N GLY A 520 -8.29 -20.97 -10.99
CA GLY A 520 -8.91 -20.67 -9.69
C GLY A 520 -9.78 -21.82 -9.17
N LEU A 521 -10.52 -22.50 -10.06
CA LEU A 521 -11.32 -23.66 -9.66
C LEU A 521 -10.45 -24.85 -9.24
N THR A 522 -9.33 -25.08 -9.95
CA THR A 522 -8.35 -26.12 -9.60
C THR A 522 -7.75 -25.85 -8.22
N ILE A 523 -7.35 -24.61 -7.93
CA ILE A 523 -6.83 -24.21 -6.61
C ILE A 523 -7.91 -24.36 -5.52
N HIS A 524 -9.15 -23.94 -5.79
CA HIS A 524 -10.27 -24.12 -4.87
C HIS A 524 -10.54 -25.61 -4.57
N ALA A 525 -10.50 -26.47 -5.59
CA ALA A 525 -10.67 -27.91 -5.45
C ALA A 525 -9.50 -28.57 -4.69
N LEU A 526 -8.26 -28.21 -4.99
CA LEU A 526 -7.05 -28.68 -4.30
C LEU A 526 -7.13 -28.38 -2.79
N LEU A 527 -7.35 -27.11 -2.42
CA LEU A 527 -7.43 -26.71 -1.02
C LEU A 527 -8.60 -27.38 -0.29
N SER A 528 -9.71 -27.62 -0.99
CA SER A 528 -10.86 -28.34 -0.44
C SER A 528 -10.56 -29.84 -0.22
N CYS A 529 -9.89 -30.52 -1.16
CA CYS A 529 -9.53 -31.93 -1.00
C CYS A 529 -8.50 -32.18 0.12
N CYS A 530 -7.66 -31.19 0.45
CA CYS A 530 -6.86 -31.24 1.68
C CYS A 530 -7.69 -31.19 2.97
N ALA A 531 -8.90 -30.62 2.97
CA ALA A 531 -9.80 -30.61 4.13
C ALA A 531 -10.74 -31.83 4.22
N LEU A 532 -10.78 -32.68 3.19
CA LEU A 532 -11.56 -33.92 3.25
C LEU A 532 -10.93 -34.91 4.25
N PRO A 533 -11.73 -35.71 4.98
CA PRO A 533 -11.25 -36.82 5.77
C PRO A 533 -10.30 -37.73 4.98
N SER A 534 -9.24 -38.19 5.62
CA SER A 534 -8.17 -38.96 4.96
C SER A 534 -8.63 -40.31 4.39
N HIS A 535 -9.76 -40.88 4.84
CA HIS A 535 -10.32 -42.11 4.25
C HIS A 535 -10.99 -41.88 2.89
N ILE A 536 -11.44 -40.66 2.59
CA ILE A 536 -12.08 -40.31 1.31
C ILE A 536 -10.98 -40.07 0.27
N GLN A 537 -10.97 -40.85 -0.81
CA GLN A 537 -10.10 -40.58 -1.96
C GLN A 537 -10.65 -39.41 -2.76
N CYS A 538 -9.81 -38.41 -3.05
CA CYS A 538 -10.17 -37.32 -3.95
C CYS A 538 -9.46 -37.51 -5.29
N LYS A 539 -10.23 -37.39 -6.39
CA LYS A 539 -9.72 -37.34 -7.76
C LYS A 539 -10.17 -36.03 -8.41
N LEU A 540 -9.20 -35.22 -8.84
CA LEU A 540 -9.46 -34.03 -9.65
C LEU A 540 -9.07 -34.35 -11.09
N THR A 541 -9.96 -34.03 -12.04
CA THR A 541 -9.71 -34.23 -13.48
C THR A 541 -9.68 -32.90 -14.22
N TYR A 542 -8.97 -32.89 -15.36
CA TYR A 542 -8.77 -31.71 -16.21
C TYR A 542 -8.21 -30.50 -15.44
N VAL A 543 -7.25 -30.76 -14.55
CA VAL A 543 -6.62 -29.69 -13.76
C VAL A 543 -5.87 -28.68 -14.64
N ALA A 544 -5.88 -27.43 -14.19
CA ALA A 544 -4.96 -26.41 -14.68
C ALA A 544 -3.51 -26.77 -14.28
N LEU A 545 -2.54 -26.47 -15.14
CA LEU A 545 -1.11 -26.83 -14.96
C LEU A 545 -0.19 -25.60 -14.93
N GLU A 546 -0.78 -24.40 -14.92
CA GLU A 546 -0.11 -23.13 -14.77
C GLU A 546 0.76 -23.11 -13.50
N ILE A 547 1.90 -22.41 -13.54
CA ILE A 547 2.93 -22.46 -12.50
C ILE A 547 2.38 -22.11 -11.10
N SER A 548 1.36 -21.24 -11.01
CA SER A 548 0.67 -20.95 -9.74
C SER A 548 -0.07 -22.15 -9.15
N VAL A 549 -0.65 -23.00 -9.99
CA VAL A 549 -1.27 -24.25 -9.55
C VAL A 549 -0.20 -25.24 -9.10
N GLN A 550 0.87 -25.42 -9.87
CA GLN A 550 1.97 -26.32 -9.52
C GLN A 550 2.65 -25.93 -8.19
N THR A 551 2.79 -24.63 -7.94
CA THR A 551 3.33 -24.12 -6.67
C THR A 551 2.38 -24.43 -5.49
N VAL A 552 1.05 -24.35 -5.69
CA VAL A 552 0.06 -24.76 -4.68
C VAL A 552 0.03 -26.28 -4.50
N ILE A 553 0.17 -27.08 -5.57
CA ILE A 553 0.29 -28.55 -5.52
C ILE A 553 1.48 -28.97 -4.64
N THR A 554 2.62 -28.28 -4.76
CA THR A 554 3.83 -28.53 -3.94
C THR A 554 3.56 -28.35 -2.44
N LEU A 555 2.82 -27.31 -2.06
CA LEU A 555 2.41 -27.08 -0.66
C LEU A 555 1.32 -28.08 -0.21
N ALA A 556 0.37 -28.40 -1.09
CA ALA A 556 -0.73 -29.31 -0.81
C ALA A 556 -0.24 -30.77 -0.63
N SER A 557 0.76 -31.21 -1.40
CA SER A 557 1.28 -32.59 -1.35
C SER A 557 2.02 -32.90 -0.05
N GLN A 558 2.64 -31.89 0.56
CA GLN A 558 3.22 -31.98 1.91
C GLN A 558 2.17 -32.08 3.03
N TYR A 559 0.97 -31.54 2.80
CA TYR A 559 -0.16 -31.65 3.74
C TYR A 559 -0.92 -32.97 3.56
N ARG A 560 -1.07 -33.43 2.32
CA ARG A 560 -1.70 -34.70 1.97
C ARG A 560 -1.08 -35.28 0.70
N PRO A 561 -0.45 -36.47 0.75
CA PRO A 561 0.15 -37.09 -0.43
C PRO A 561 -0.82 -37.23 -1.59
N MET A 562 -0.31 -37.00 -2.80
CA MET A 562 -1.07 -37.09 -4.04
C MET A 562 -0.18 -37.51 -5.20
N ILE A 563 -0.79 -38.20 -6.17
CA ILE A 563 -0.20 -38.55 -7.46
C ILE A 563 -0.71 -37.52 -8.48
N VAL A 564 0.21 -36.90 -9.23
CA VAL A 564 -0.09 -35.95 -10.30
C VAL A 564 0.28 -36.59 -11.64
N ASN A 565 -0.65 -36.60 -12.58
CA ASN A 565 -0.39 -36.97 -13.97
C ASN A 565 -0.65 -35.75 -14.85
N ASP A 566 0.40 -35.01 -15.20
CA ASP A 566 0.32 -33.81 -16.05
C ASP A 566 -0.21 -34.15 -17.45
N SER A 567 0.15 -35.32 -18.00
CA SER A 567 -0.24 -35.71 -19.36
C SER A 567 -1.76 -35.96 -19.50
N GLU A 568 -2.38 -36.49 -18.45
CA GLU A 568 -3.83 -36.70 -18.38
C GLU A 568 -4.57 -35.53 -17.69
N ARG A 569 -3.83 -34.58 -17.09
CA ARG A 569 -4.35 -33.52 -16.20
C ARG A 569 -5.19 -34.09 -15.04
N ILE A 570 -4.66 -35.08 -14.34
CA ILE A 570 -5.32 -35.75 -13.21
C ILE A 570 -4.50 -35.58 -11.93
N ILE A 571 -5.17 -35.35 -10.80
CA ILE A 571 -4.58 -35.39 -9.46
C ILE A 571 -5.38 -36.36 -8.58
N ILE A 572 -4.71 -37.31 -7.94
CA ILE A 572 -5.32 -38.30 -7.05
C ILE A 572 -4.70 -38.18 -5.66
N PHE A 573 -5.50 -37.83 -4.66
CA PHE A 573 -5.08 -37.78 -3.25
C PHE A 573 -5.13 -39.17 -2.62
N GLU A 574 -4.08 -39.55 -1.91
CA GLU A 574 -3.98 -40.86 -1.27
C GLU A 574 -4.92 -41.00 -0.06
N LYS A 575 -5.34 -42.24 0.22
CA LYS A 575 -6.13 -42.59 1.42
C LYS A 575 -5.21 -42.77 2.64
N ASN A 576 -5.74 -42.47 3.82
CA ASN A 576 -5.16 -42.76 5.15
C ASN A 576 -3.80 -42.12 5.49
N HIS A 577 -3.28 -41.20 4.67
CA HIS A 577 -2.07 -40.43 4.94
C HIS A 577 -2.36 -38.98 5.32
N LEU A 578 -1.71 -38.48 6.38
CA LEU A 578 -1.75 -37.10 6.86
C LEU A 578 -0.37 -36.67 7.36
N TYR A 579 0.12 -35.53 6.86
CA TYR A 579 1.39 -34.90 7.24
C TYR A 579 1.23 -33.35 7.18
N SER A 580 2.20 -32.53 7.59
CA SER A 580 3.20 -32.79 8.62
C SER A 580 2.80 -32.04 9.91
N LYS A 581 3.75 -31.53 10.69
CA LYS A 581 3.55 -30.46 11.69
C LYS A 581 4.71 -29.46 11.71
N HIS A 582 5.53 -29.42 10.65
CA HIS A 582 6.76 -28.64 10.61
C HIS A 582 6.59 -27.35 9.80
N ASP A 583 7.43 -26.35 10.10
CA ASP A 583 7.52 -25.13 9.30
C ASP A 583 7.97 -25.48 7.87
N LEU A 584 7.25 -24.99 6.85
CA LEU A 584 7.74 -25.03 5.48
C LEU A 584 8.66 -23.84 5.23
N VAL A 585 9.80 -24.10 4.60
CA VAL A 585 10.63 -23.08 3.95
C VAL A 585 10.49 -23.26 2.44
N LEU A 586 9.91 -22.28 1.76
CA LEU A 586 9.95 -22.18 0.32
C LEU A 586 11.23 -21.45 -0.06
N GLU A 587 12.13 -22.16 -0.75
CA GLU A 587 13.40 -21.60 -1.19
C GLU A 587 13.21 -20.65 -2.36
N HIS A 588 12.35 -21.01 -3.31
CA HIS A 588 12.15 -20.31 -4.59
C HIS A 588 10.66 -20.07 -4.84
N VAL A 589 10.33 -18.91 -5.42
CA VAL A 589 8.96 -18.56 -5.84
C VAL A 589 9.01 -17.98 -7.25
N PRO A 590 8.39 -18.65 -8.24
CA PRO A 590 8.56 -18.31 -9.65
C PRO A 590 8.29 -16.85 -9.99
N ILE A 591 9.07 -16.31 -10.93
CA ILE A 591 9.01 -14.93 -11.42
C ILE A 591 7.68 -14.59 -12.15
N ASP A 592 7.23 -13.33 -12.09
CA ASP A 592 6.02 -12.86 -12.78
C ASP A 592 6.21 -12.97 -14.31
N GLN A 593 5.61 -14.02 -14.87
CA GLN A 593 5.75 -14.39 -16.29
C GLN A 593 5.24 -13.29 -17.21
N ILE A 594 4.14 -12.64 -16.84
CA ILE A 594 3.50 -11.64 -17.69
C ILE A 594 4.35 -10.37 -17.68
N TYR A 595 4.97 -10.04 -16.54
CA TYR A 595 5.95 -8.96 -16.48
C TYR A 595 7.25 -9.30 -17.23
N LEU A 596 7.74 -10.54 -17.16
CA LEU A 596 8.84 -11.03 -18.01
C LEU A 596 8.53 -10.81 -19.50
N PHE A 597 7.37 -11.26 -19.99
CA PHE A 597 6.93 -11.01 -21.37
C PHE A 597 6.79 -9.52 -21.70
N THR A 598 6.26 -8.72 -20.76
CA THR A 598 6.14 -7.25 -20.88
C THR A 598 7.52 -6.63 -21.12
N MET A 599 8.51 -6.99 -20.30
CA MET A 599 9.86 -6.41 -20.36
C MET A 599 10.66 -6.89 -21.57
N CYS A 600 10.55 -8.16 -21.95
CA CYS A 600 11.15 -8.69 -23.18
C CYS A 600 10.57 -7.98 -24.42
N SER A 601 9.23 -7.86 -24.47
CA SER A 601 8.54 -7.18 -25.57
C SER A 601 8.94 -5.70 -25.66
N PHE A 602 9.06 -5.02 -24.52
CA PHE A 602 9.51 -3.64 -24.47
C PHE A 602 10.95 -3.45 -24.96
N ALA A 603 11.85 -4.36 -24.61
CA ALA A 603 13.22 -4.39 -25.13
C ALA A 603 13.28 -4.56 -26.66
N ALA A 604 12.42 -5.40 -27.22
CA ALA A 604 12.29 -5.62 -28.66
C ALA A 604 11.62 -4.42 -29.39
N MET A 605 10.62 -3.77 -28.78
CA MET A 605 10.00 -2.55 -29.31
C MET A 605 10.99 -1.40 -29.44
N LEU A 606 11.75 -1.13 -28.37
CA LEU A 606 12.67 0.01 -28.27
C LEU A 606 14.12 -0.33 -28.69
N GLN A 607 14.35 -1.55 -29.15
CA GLN A 607 15.62 -2.05 -29.69
C GLN A 607 16.82 -1.84 -28.75
N PHE A 608 16.70 -2.33 -27.51
CA PHE A 608 17.78 -2.38 -26.53
C PHE A 608 18.04 -3.80 -26.03
N LYS A 609 19.24 -4.02 -25.48
CA LYS A 609 19.63 -5.27 -24.82
C LYS A 609 19.15 -5.23 -23.37
N LEU A 610 18.37 -6.22 -22.98
CA LEU A 610 17.90 -6.40 -21.61
C LEU A 610 18.68 -7.56 -20.97
N ILE A 611 19.12 -7.35 -19.73
CA ILE A 611 19.65 -8.39 -18.86
C ILE A 611 18.65 -8.57 -17.73
N ILE A 612 18.20 -9.80 -17.53
CA ILE A 612 17.35 -10.21 -16.42
C ILE A 612 18.24 -10.97 -15.44
N ASP A 613 18.33 -10.47 -14.22
CA ASP A 613 19.01 -11.18 -13.13
C ASP A 613 18.11 -12.24 -12.48
N ASN A 614 18.72 -13.28 -11.92
CA ASN A 614 18.05 -14.37 -11.19
C ASN A 614 16.86 -15.00 -11.95
N PHE A 615 17.11 -15.36 -13.21
CA PHE A 615 16.14 -15.92 -14.14
C PHE A 615 15.94 -17.42 -13.93
N GLU A 616 14.83 -17.79 -13.30
CA GLU A 616 14.34 -19.17 -13.24
C GLU A 616 13.66 -19.54 -14.56
N TYR A 617 14.16 -20.61 -15.21
CA TYR A 617 13.70 -21.06 -16.53
C TYR A 617 12.53 -22.04 -16.45
N ASP A 618 11.34 -21.60 -16.86
CA ASP A 618 10.34 -22.51 -17.40
C ASP A 618 10.60 -22.73 -18.89
N GLN A 619 10.55 -24.01 -19.32
CA GLN A 619 10.88 -24.40 -20.67
C GLN A 619 9.88 -23.89 -21.71
N CYS A 620 8.59 -24.04 -21.47
CA CYS A 620 7.55 -23.67 -22.42
C CYS A 620 7.49 -22.15 -22.59
N ILE A 621 7.55 -21.39 -21.49
CA ILE A 621 7.62 -19.93 -21.51
C ILE A 621 8.81 -19.44 -22.33
N THR A 622 9.96 -20.07 -22.17
CA THR A 622 11.16 -19.58 -22.84
C THR A 622 11.25 -20.06 -24.29
N GLU A 623 10.65 -21.19 -24.64
CA GLU A 623 10.42 -21.58 -26.04
C GLU A 623 9.49 -20.58 -26.75
N TYR A 624 8.43 -20.09 -26.09
CA TYR A 624 7.63 -18.97 -26.58
C TYR A 624 8.46 -17.68 -26.70
N LEU A 625 9.27 -17.31 -25.70
CA LEU A 625 10.12 -16.12 -25.83
C LEU A 625 11.10 -16.25 -27.01
N LYS A 626 11.73 -17.43 -27.20
CA LYS A 626 12.66 -17.71 -28.31
C LYS A 626 12.02 -17.65 -29.70
N SER A 627 10.74 -17.97 -29.85
CA SER A 627 10.04 -17.89 -31.15
C SER A 627 9.79 -16.45 -31.60
N PHE A 628 9.79 -15.50 -30.67
CA PHE A 628 9.59 -14.07 -30.92
C PHE A 628 10.90 -13.27 -30.84
N ILE A 629 11.67 -13.41 -29.76
CA ILE A 629 12.82 -12.55 -29.42
C ILE A 629 14.05 -13.41 -29.11
N SER A 630 15.24 -12.97 -29.56
CA SER A 630 16.49 -13.66 -29.22
C SER A 630 16.79 -13.55 -27.71
N ILE A 631 16.70 -14.69 -27.02
CA ILE A 631 17.07 -14.86 -25.62
C ILE A 631 18.19 -15.90 -25.49
N THR A 632 19.21 -15.58 -24.70
CA THR A 632 20.33 -16.47 -24.33
C THR A 632 20.39 -16.53 -22.81
N ILE A 633 20.66 -17.70 -22.24
CA ILE A 633 20.72 -17.91 -20.79
C ILE A 633 22.16 -18.21 -20.42
N ASP A 634 22.62 -17.61 -19.33
CA ASP A 634 23.88 -17.93 -18.69
C ASP A 634 23.64 -18.94 -17.57
N ASP A 635 23.91 -20.21 -17.85
CA ASP A 635 23.73 -21.33 -16.92
C ASP A 635 24.60 -21.22 -15.66
N THR A 636 25.63 -20.37 -15.65
CA THR A 636 26.54 -20.20 -14.49
C THR A 636 26.06 -19.14 -13.50
N ASN A 637 25.41 -18.08 -13.99
CA ASN A 637 24.92 -16.97 -13.18
C ASN A 637 23.39 -16.88 -13.11
N GLN A 638 22.67 -17.82 -13.73
CA GLN A 638 21.20 -17.79 -13.90
C GLN A 638 20.69 -16.45 -14.45
N ASN A 639 21.39 -15.86 -15.42
CA ASN A 639 20.98 -14.59 -16.02
C ASN A 639 20.42 -14.82 -17.42
N ALA A 640 19.30 -14.19 -17.75
CA ALA A 640 18.78 -14.15 -19.12
C ALA A 640 19.21 -12.87 -19.83
N ILE A 641 19.77 -13.03 -21.03
CA ILE A 641 20.14 -11.94 -21.93
C ILE A 641 19.14 -11.94 -23.09
N VAL A 642 18.34 -10.88 -23.17
CA VAL A 642 17.36 -10.67 -24.24
C VAL A 642 17.88 -9.55 -25.13
N ASP A 643 18.24 -9.87 -26.38
CA ASP A 643 18.74 -8.87 -27.31
C ASP A 643 17.63 -8.36 -28.24
N GLY A 644 16.90 -7.32 -27.80
CA GLY A 644 15.84 -6.69 -28.57
C GLY A 644 16.30 -5.99 -29.87
N ARG A 645 17.61 -5.99 -30.17
CA ARG A 645 18.18 -5.41 -31.40
C ARG A 645 18.23 -6.39 -32.56
N THR A 646 18.13 -7.70 -32.32
CA THR A 646 18.19 -8.70 -33.39
C THR A 646 16.96 -8.61 -34.31
N SER A 647 17.11 -9.09 -35.54
CA SER A 647 16.02 -9.18 -36.50
C SER A 647 15.00 -10.23 -36.04
N PHE A 648 13.75 -9.81 -35.90
CA PHE A 648 12.61 -10.67 -35.59
C PHE A 648 12.33 -11.64 -36.75
N ILE A 649 11.87 -12.85 -36.43
CA ILE A 649 11.48 -13.94 -37.37
C ILE A 649 12.64 -14.52 -38.21
N HIS A 650 13.27 -15.58 -37.71
CA HIS A 650 13.88 -16.58 -38.59
C HIS A 650 12.78 -17.47 -39.20
N ASN A 651 12.76 -17.56 -40.54
CA ASN A 651 12.11 -18.60 -41.37
C ASN A 651 11.17 -19.58 -40.66
N HIS A 652 9.88 -19.23 -40.58
CA HIS A 652 8.79 -20.19 -40.71
C HIS A 652 7.68 -19.56 -41.55
N ASN A 653 7.20 -20.29 -42.56
CA ASN A 653 6.34 -19.76 -43.63
C ASN A 653 4.90 -19.39 -43.19
N ASP A 654 4.55 -19.60 -41.91
CA ASP A 654 3.19 -19.40 -41.35
C ASP A 654 3.13 -18.34 -40.23
N THR A 655 4.18 -17.53 -40.03
CA THR A 655 4.41 -16.67 -38.83
C THR A 655 3.50 -15.44 -38.68
N HIS A 656 2.31 -15.46 -39.28
CA HIS A 656 1.29 -14.42 -39.18
C HIS A 656 0.12 -14.87 -38.28
N LYS A 657 0.31 -15.84 -37.38
CA LYS A 657 -0.71 -16.32 -36.43
C LYS A 657 -0.19 -16.35 -34.99
N LEU A 658 -0.96 -15.78 -34.06
CA LEU A 658 -0.83 -15.96 -32.63
C LEU A 658 -1.99 -16.85 -32.14
N ILE A 659 -1.70 -17.99 -31.52
CA ILE A 659 -2.72 -18.95 -31.07
C ILE A 659 -2.66 -19.06 -29.55
N CYS A 660 -3.72 -18.67 -28.86
CA CYS A 660 -3.87 -18.85 -27.41
C CYS A 660 -4.61 -20.17 -27.13
N ASP A 661 -4.04 -20.99 -26.27
CA ASP A 661 -4.57 -22.32 -25.91
C ASP A 661 -4.08 -22.72 -24.48
N ILE A 662 -4.42 -23.91 -24.00
CA ILE A 662 -4.20 -24.31 -22.60
C ILE A 662 -2.70 -24.56 -22.30
N TYR A 663 -2.17 -23.87 -21.28
CA TYR A 663 -0.82 -24.08 -20.76
C TYR A 663 -0.58 -25.54 -20.32
N PRO A 664 0.60 -26.15 -20.54
CA PRO A 664 1.83 -25.56 -21.10
C PRO A 664 1.93 -25.54 -22.63
N ASN A 665 1.15 -26.35 -23.34
CA ASN A 665 1.28 -26.53 -24.79
C ASN A 665 0.71 -25.36 -25.62
N GLY A 666 -0.09 -24.51 -24.98
CA GLY A 666 -0.69 -23.31 -25.57
C GLY A 666 -0.21 -22.01 -24.92
N LEU A 667 -0.20 -20.93 -25.71
CA LEU A 667 0.15 -19.60 -25.22
C LEU A 667 -0.94 -19.09 -24.25
N PRO A 668 -0.61 -18.73 -23.00
CA PRO A 668 -1.59 -18.18 -22.07
C PRO A 668 -2.22 -16.89 -22.60
N THR A 669 -3.55 -16.83 -22.62
CA THR A 669 -4.29 -15.66 -23.13
C THR A 669 -3.99 -14.36 -22.37
N ASP A 670 -3.39 -14.45 -21.18
CA ASP A 670 -2.98 -13.28 -20.38
C ASP A 670 -1.75 -12.55 -20.97
N ILE A 671 -0.99 -13.20 -21.84
CA ILE A 671 0.17 -12.65 -22.57
C ILE A 671 -0.21 -12.07 -23.94
N SER A 672 -1.32 -12.51 -24.56
CA SER A 672 -1.64 -12.17 -25.95
C SER A 672 -1.82 -10.67 -26.27
N PRO A 673 -2.30 -9.79 -25.36
CA PRO A 673 -2.34 -8.35 -25.64
C PRO A 673 -0.94 -7.73 -25.75
N ILE A 674 0.03 -8.23 -24.96
CA ILE A 674 1.41 -7.74 -24.95
C ILE A 674 2.13 -8.13 -26.25
N LEU A 675 1.97 -9.37 -26.70
CA LEU A 675 2.50 -9.82 -27.99
C LEU A 675 1.81 -9.11 -29.17
N THR A 676 0.51 -8.85 -29.09
CA THR A 676 -0.20 -8.01 -30.08
C THR A 676 0.42 -6.62 -30.19
N ALA A 677 0.66 -5.95 -29.06
CA ALA A 677 1.33 -4.65 -29.05
C ALA A 677 2.74 -4.71 -29.67
N LEU A 678 3.49 -5.78 -29.43
CA LEU A 678 4.81 -5.98 -30.06
C LEU A 678 4.70 -6.10 -31.58
N PHE A 679 3.74 -6.87 -32.10
CA PHE A 679 3.53 -7.01 -33.55
C PHE A 679 3.08 -5.69 -34.20
N ILE A 680 2.21 -4.92 -33.54
CA ILE A 680 1.78 -3.58 -33.98
C ILE A 680 2.97 -2.61 -34.01
N ALA A 681 3.77 -2.53 -32.95
CA ALA A 681 4.97 -1.68 -32.90
C ALA A 681 5.97 -2.05 -34.01
N ARG A 682 6.11 -3.35 -34.31
CA ARG A 682 6.98 -3.86 -35.39
C ARG A 682 6.32 -3.85 -36.77
N ASN A 683 5.10 -3.31 -36.89
CA ASN A 683 4.39 -3.08 -38.15
C ASN A 683 4.09 -4.36 -38.96
N ILE A 684 3.77 -5.46 -38.26
CA ILE A 684 3.44 -6.78 -38.81
C ILE A 684 1.90 -6.94 -38.88
N SER A 685 1.33 -7.38 -40.01
CA SER A 685 -0.07 -7.86 -40.09
C SER A 685 -0.14 -9.30 -39.56
N PHE A 686 -1.16 -9.67 -38.80
CA PHE A 686 -1.29 -11.03 -38.24
C PHE A 686 -2.72 -11.35 -37.79
N GLU A 687 -3.00 -12.63 -37.59
CA GLU A 687 -4.23 -13.17 -37.02
C GLU A 687 -3.98 -13.60 -35.57
N LEU A 688 -4.88 -13.25 -34.65
CA LEU A 688 -4.94 -13.77 -33.28
C LEU A 688 -6.12 -14.73 -33.18
N ILE A 689 -5.88 -15.95 -32.72
CA ILE A 689 -6.89 -16.98 -32.48
C ILE A 689 -6.87 -17.32 -30.99
N ASP A 690 -8.01 -17.19 -30.30
CA ASP A 690 -8.13 -17.50 -28.87
C ASP A 690 -9.02 -18.73 -28.65
N HIS A 691 -8.45 -19.91 -28.48
CA HIS A 691 -9.24 -21.12 -28.22
C HIS A 691 -9.85 -21.15 -26.80
N ILE A 692 -9.50 -20.20 -25.94
CA ILE A 692 -9.85 -20.18 -24.51
C ILE A 692 -11.01 -19.23 -24.20
N TYR A 693 -11.04 -18.03 -24.78
CA TYR A 693 -12.07 -17.04 -24.50
C TYR A 693 -12.67 -16.41 -25.75
N ASP A 694 -14.00 -16.52 -25.91
CA ASP A 694 -14.74 -15.73 -26.90
C ASP A 694 -14.68 -14.22 -26.56
N LYS A 695 -14.53 -13.37 -27.58
CA LYS A 695 -14.56 -11.90 -27.50
C LYS A 695 -13.61 -11.26 -26.47
N ARG A 696 -12.43 -11.85 -26.22
CA ARG A 696 -11.41 -11.26 -25.35
C ARG A 696 -10.56 -10.19 -26.08
N ASN A 697 -11.25 -9.13 -26.51
CA ASN A 697 -10.78 -8.18 -27.51
C ASN A 697 -10.99 -6.70 -27.14
N THR A 698 -11.10 -6.38 -25.85
CA THR A 698 -11.24 -5.01 -25.31
C THR A 698 -10.14 -4.06 -25.81
N GLN A 699 -8.92 -4.58 -25.99
CA GLN A 699 -7.77 -3.87 -26.54
C GLN A 699 -7.95 -3.37 -27.99
N CYS A 700 -8.79 -4.02 -28.81
CA CYS A 700 -8.88 -3.71 -30.24
C CYS A 700 -9.33 -2.27 -30.52
N LYS A 701 -10.18 -1.69 -29.65
CA LYS A 701 -10.66 -0.30 -29.78
C LYS A 701 -9.55 0.75 -29.66
N GLU A 702 -8.50 0.43 -28.91
CA GLU A 702 -7.33 1.30 -28.77
C GLU A 702 -6.29 0.99 -29.83
N PHE A 703 -6.20 -0.27 -30.26
CA PHE A 703 -5.21 -0.71 -31.24
C PHE A 703 -5.49 -0.22 -32.68
N THR A 704 -6.74 0.04 -33.05
CA THR A 704 -7.05 0.71 -34.34
C THR A 704 -6.42 2.11 -34.45
N LYS A 705 -6.24 2.82 -33.32
CA LYS A 705 -5.65 4.16 -33.27
C LYS A 705 -4.15 4.19 -33.66
N PHE A 706 -3.52 3.04 -33.80
CA PHE A 706 -2.12 2.89 -34.25
C PHE A 706 -2.00 2.47 -35.72
N GLY A 707 -3.04 2.70 -36.53
CA GLY A 707 -2.99 2.52 -37.99
C GLY A 707 -3.22 1.09 -38.47
N TYR A 708 -4.01 0.32 -37.71
CA TYR A 708 -4.44 -1.03 -38.05
C TYR A 708 -5.94 -1.09 -38.27
N GLU A 709 -6.36 -1.78 -39.33
CA GLU A 709 -7.73 -2.27 -39.45
C GLU A 709 -7.84 -3.60 -38.71
N ILE A 710 -8.89 -3.74 -37.89
CA ILE A 710 -9.06 -4.89 -37.01
C ILE A 710 -10.42 -5.52 -37.28
N ILE A 711 -10.40 -6.75 -37.79
CA ILE A 711 -11.60 -7.52 -38.15
C ILE A 711 -11.76 -8.67 -37.16
N THR A 712 -12.85 -8.66 -36.40
CA THR A 712 -13.14 -9.69 -35.37
C THR A 712 -14.22 -10.65 -35.84
N ASN A 713 -13.93 -11.95 -35.85
CA ASN A 713 -14.87 -13.03 -36.12
C ASN A 713 -14.88 -14.03 -34.96
N GLY A 714 -15.73 -13.78 -33.95
CA GLY A 714 -15.78 -14.58 -32.72
C GLY A 714 -14.45 -14.51 -31.95
N ASN A 715 -13.73 -15.63 -31.92
CA ASN A 715 -12.43 -15.77 -31.28
C ASN A 715 -11.22 -15.58 -32.22
N GLN A 716 -11.46 -15.31 -33.51
CA GLN A 716 -10.44 -14.95 -34.49
C GLN A 716 -10.42 -13.43 -34.69
N ILE A 717 -9.24 -12.84 -34.74
CA ILE A 717 -9.04 -11.39 -34.91
C ILE A 717 -7.92 -11.16 -35.92
N LEU A 718 -8.25 -10.63 -37.08
CA LEU A 718 -7.27 -10.20 -38.07
C LEU A 718 -6.86 -8.75 -37.79
N TYR A 719 -5.56 -8.52 -37.64
CA TYR A 719 -4.93 -7.21 -37.56
C TYR A 719 -4.23 -6.96 -38.90
N ASP A 720 -4.83 -6.12 -39.75
CA ASP A 720 -4.25 -5.75 -41.04
C ASP A 720 -3.77 -4.30 -41.07
N ARG A 721 -2.62 -4.08 -41.70
CA ARG A 721 -1.91 -2.80 -41.71
C ARG A 721 -2.36 -1.93 -42.88
N ASN A 722 -3.62 -1.52 -42.88
CA ASN A 722 -4.15 -0.62 -43.90
C ASN A 722 -3.70 0.83 -43.68
N LYS A 723 -2.91 1.35 -44.64
CA LYS A 723 -2.19 2.63 -44.58
C LYS A 723 -3.09 3.88 -44.73
N HIS A 724 -4.08 4.07 -43.87
CA HIS A 724 -5.01 5.21 -43.97
C HIS A 724 -5.32 5.96 -42.67
N ASN A 725 -4.38 6.05 -41.72
CA ASN A 725 -4.19 7.30 -40.95
C ASN A 725 -2.84 7.34 -40.22
N THR A 726 -2.28 8.54 -40.04
CA THR A 726 -0.99 8.76 -39.35
C THR A 726 -1.01 9.92 -38.35
N GLU A 727 -2.20 10.36 -37.93
CA GLU A 727 -2.28 11.33 -36.84
C GLU A 727 -1.80 10.70 -35.51
N PRO A 728 -0.98 11.43 -34.72
CA PRO A 728 -0.49 10.93 -33.45
C PRO A 728 -1.64 10.68 -32.47
N CYS A 729 -1.80 9.45 -32.00
CA CYS A 729 -2.84 9.08 -31.04
C CYS A 729 -2.56 9.70 -29.66
N LYS A 730 -3.33 10.73 -29.27
CA LYS A 730 -3.14 11.47 -28.01
C LYS A 730 -3.99 10.97 -26.84
N ASP A 731 -5.11 10.30 -27.09
CA ASP A 731 -6.03 9.84 -26.04
C ASP A 731 -6.29 8.33 -26.13
N LEU A 732 -5.91 7.62 -25.07
CA LEU A 732 -5.98 6.16 -24.94
C LEU A 732 -6.73 5.76 -23.67
N PHE A 733 -7.42 4.62 -23.68
CA PHE A 733 -8.16 4.11 -22.54
C PHE A 733 -7.63 2.75 -22.07
N ALA A 734 -7.24 2.68 -20.80
CA ALA A 734 -6.91 1.43 -20.14
C ALA A 734 -8.19 0.70 -19.70
N HIS A 735 -8.96 0.18 -20.67
CA HIS A 735 -10.23 -0.54 -20.41
C HIS A 735 -10.09 -1.69 -19.39
N ASP A 736 -8.90 -2.29 -19.31
CA ASP A 736 -8.60 -3.31 -18.31
C ASP A 736 -7.10 -3.46 -18.01
N ILE A 737 -6.78 -4.29 -17.02
CA ILE A 737 -5.42 -4.56 -16.51
C ILE A 737 -4.42 -4.94 -17.61
N ARG A 738 -4.80 -5.81 -18.55
CA ARG A 738 -3.88 -6.41 -19.54
C ARG A 738 -3.83 -5.58 -20.81
N SER A 739 -5.01 -5.19 -21.29
CA SER A 739 -5.16 -4.29 -22.44
C SER A 739 -4.47 -2.95 -22.16
N GLY A 740 -4.63 -2.42 -20.95
CA GLY A 740 -3.99 -1.19 -20.51
C GLY A 740 -2.46 -1.24 -20.53
N VAL A 741 -1.84 -2.34 -20.09
CA VAL A 741 -0.37 -2.48 -20.20
C VAL A 741 0.08 -2.50 -21.65
N ALA A 742 -0.62 -3.23 -22.51
CA ALA A 742 -0.27 -3.29 -23.93
C ALA A 742 -0.46 -1.93 -24.64
N VAL A 743 -1.52 -1.20 -24.29
CA VAL A 743 -1.76 0.20 -24.69
C VAL A 743 -0.65 1.14 -24.20
N LEU A 744 -0.18 0.97 -22.96
CA LEU A 744 0.95 1.74 -22.41
C LEU A 744 2.26 1.43 -23.13
N LEU A 745 2.57 0.17 -23.44
CA LEU A 745 3.74 -0.19 -24.23
C LEU A 745 3.74 0.49 -25.62
N LEU A 746 2.58 0.49 -26.30
CA LEU A 746 2.41 1.18 -27.57
C LEU A 746 2.56 2.70 -27.44
N ALA A 747 1.98 3.31 -26.40
CA ALA A 747 2.14 4.74 -26.13
C ALA A 747 3.62 5.13 -25.96
N LEU A 748 4.37 4.37 -25.16
CA LEU A 748 5.79 4.59 -24.92
C LEU A 748 6.62 4.41 -26.21
N TYR A 749 6.30 3.39 -27.01
CA TYR A 749 6.90 3.20 -28.33
C TYR A 749 6.66 4.41 -29.24
N HIS A 750 5.40 4.86 -29.36
CA HIS A 750 5.02 5.98 -30.22
C HIS A 750 5.68 7.30 -29.82
N VAL A 751 5.72 7.63 -28.52
CA VAL A 751 6.44 8.80 -27.99
C VAL A 751 7.94 8.76 -28.33
N ASN A 752 8.54 7.56 -28.35
CA ASN A 752 9.95 7.40 -28.69
C ASN A 752 10.24 7.44 -30.21
N THR A 753 9.23 7.35 -31.08
CA THR A 753 9.45 7.44 -32.54
C THR A 753 9.85 8.85 -32.99
N ASN A 754 10.49 8.94 -34.16
CA ASN A 754 10.91 10.21 -34.77
C ASN A 754 9.74 11.13 -35.19
N GLN A 755 8.50 10.66 -35.16
CA GLN A 755 7.31 11.43 -35.54
C GLN A 755 6.73 12.28 -34.40
N TRP A 756 7.17 12.06 -33.16
CA TRP A 756 6.62 12.71 -31.96
C TRP A 756 7.41 13.96 -31.56
N ASN A 757 6.75 15.12 -31.43
CA ASN A 757 7.40 16.39 -31.06
C ASN A 757 7.59 16.53 -29.55
N LYS A 758 8.42 17.49 -29.14
CA LYS A 758 8.71 17.81 -27.72
C LYS A 758 7.45 18.16 -26.90
N ASN A 759 6.46 18.78 -27.53
CA ASN A 759 5.24 19.28 -26.86
C ASN A 759 4.04 18.34 -27.03
N ASP A 760 4.18 17.22 -27.75
CA ASP A 760 3.10 16.25 -27.89
C ASP A 760 3.08 15.33 -26.67
N GLU A 761 1.88 15.10 -26.11
CA GLU A 761 1.65 14.21 -24.97
C GLU A 761 0.62 13.14 -25.31
N ILE A 762 0.74 11.97 -24.66
CA ILE A 762 -0.26 10.91 -24.68
C ILE A 762 -0.91 10.81 -23.31
N ILE A 763 -2.23 10.84 -23.27
CA ILE A 763 -3.06 10.65 -22.08
C ILE A 763 -3.62 9.23 -22.10
N ILE A 764 -3.35 8.46 -21.04
CA ILE A 764 -4.01 7.19 -20.78
C ILE A 764 -5.02 7.38 -19.65
N HIS A 765 -6.30 7.32 -20.00
CA HIS A 765 -7.45 7.34 -19.09
C HIS A 765 -7.65 5.97 -18.45
N GLN A 766 -8.30 5.93 -17.28
CA GLN A 766 -8.51 4.73 -16.46
C GLN A 766 -7.19 4.05 -16.01
N TYR A 767 -6.16 4.85 -15.75
CA TYR A 767 -4.83 4.34 -15.39
C TYR A 767 -4.84 3.48 -14.12
N GLU A 768 -5.84 3.63 -13.24
CA GLU A 768 -6.03 2.75 -12.10
C GLU A 768 -6.19 1.27 -12.49
N GLN A 769 -6.74 0.95 -13.68
CA GLN A 769 -6.81 -0.43 -14.17
C GLN A 769 -5.42 -1.03 -14.38
N ILE A 770 -4.48 -0.25 -14.92
CA ILE A 770 -3.08 -0.66 -15.04
C ILE A 770 -2.45 -0.76 -13.64
N GLN A 771 -2.71 0.20 -12.75
CA GLN A 771 -2.14 0.18 -11.40
C GLN A 771 -2.51 -1.05 -10.57
N ARG A 772 -3.74 -1.57 -10.74
CA ARG A 772 -4.23 -2.76 -10.02
C ARG A 772 -3.36 -4.01 -10.26
N GLY A 773 -2.89 -4.22 -11.49
CA GLY A 773 -2.04 -5.36 -11.84
C GLY A 773 -0.53 -5.06 -11.92
N TYR A 774 -0.16 -3.83 -12.28
CA TYR A 774 1.21 -3.47 -12.70
C TYR A 774 1.73 -2.15 -12.11
N GLY A 775 1.00 -1.50 -11.19
CA GLY A 775 1.29 -0.13 -10.76
C GLY A 775 2.72 0.13 -10.27
N ASN A 776 3.33 -0.82 -9.57
CA ASN A 776 4.66 -0.63 -9.01
C ASN A 776 5.78 -0.85 -10.04
N LEU A 777 5.47 -1.53 -11.13
CA LEU A 777 6.42 -1.90 -12.18
C LEU A 777 6.65 -0.72 -13.14
N LEU A 778 5.65 0.16 -13.27
CA LEU A 778 5.66 1.21 -14.29
C LEU A 778 6.17 2.56 -13.77
N HIS A 779 5.98 2.89 -12.49
CA HIS A 779 6.35 4.20 -11.97
C HIS A 779 7.88 4.40 -11.91
N GLN A 780 8.62 3.45 -11.33
CA GLN A 780 10.08 3.56 -11.22
C GLN A 780 10.78 3.22 -12.55
N LYS A 781 10.43 2.08 -13.16
CA LYS A 781 11.14 1.60 -14.35
C LYS A 781 10.98 2.51 -15.56
N LEU A 782 9.80 3.06 -15.84
CA LEU A 782 9.65 3.96 -16.99
C LEU A 782 10.48 5.25 -16.84
N ILE A 783 10.70 5.73 -15.61
CA ILE A 783 11.61 6.85 -15.32
C ILE A 783 13.08 6.40 -15.45
N GLU A 784 13.46 5.20 -14.99
CA GLU A 784 14.80 4.61 -15.24
C GLU A 784 15.12 4.38 -16.73
N PHE A 785 14.08 4.14 -17.52
CA PHE A 785 14.15 4.06 -18.97
C PHE A 785 14.18 5.45 -19.62
N GLY A 786 13.68 6.50 -18.95
CA GLY A 786 13.88 7.89 -19.33
C GLY A 786 12.64 8.61 -19.86
N PHE A 787 11.42 8.12 -19.58
CA PHE A 787 10.17 8.79 -19.95
C PHE A 787 9.77 9.85 -18.90
N ASP A 788 9.18 10.96 -19.36
CA ASP A 788 8.52 11.93 -18.47
C ASP A 788 7.06 11.51 -18.31
N ILE A 789 6.63 11.35 -17.05
CA ILE A 789 5.35 10.77 -16.70
C ILE A 789 4.71 11.56 -15.56
N GLN A 790 3.49 12.01 -15.79
CA GLN A 790 2.70 12.76 -14.83
C GLN A 790 1.40 12.01 -14.50
N PHE A 791 1.16 11.75 -13.22
CA PHE A 791 -0.08 11.14 -12.72
C PHE A 791 -1.05 12.25 -12.31
N ILE A 792 -2.30 12.18 -12.78
CA ILE A 792 -3.35 13.13 -12.43
C ILE A 792 -4.45 12.39 -11.68
N GLN A 793 -4.80 12.94 -10.51
CA GLN A 793 -5.98 12.58 -9.73
C GLN A 793 -7.11 13.53 -10.12
N GLU A 794 -8.30 12.98 -10.36
CA GLU A 794 -9.54 13.74 -10.54
C GLU A 794 -10.24 14.02 -9.19
#